data_AF-A0A483AGK9-F1
#
_entry.id   AF-A0A483AGK9-F1
#
_cell.length_a   1.000
_cell.length_b   1.000
_cell.length_c   1.000
_cell.angle_alpha   90.00
_cell.angle_beta   90.00
_cell.angle_gamma   90.00
#
_symmetry.space_group_name_H-M   'P 1'
#
loop_
_entity.id
_entity.type
_entity.pdbx_description
1 polymer ?
#
loop_
_entity_poly.entity_id
_entity_poly.type
_entity_poly.pdbx_seq_one_letter_code
_entity_poly.pdbx_strand_id
1 'polypeptide(L)'
;MNLISLNTNFARILLLSTALIVSINTIAGGRSSERNLMDDYLQDKTSENPDASAIPLQRSAFINNNALVFNRGATGVDNDDFDKKFSLAKTLTNIRNSSNATTDSSNAQLLNSLLKTFNVDLKTNGFVKMDLQKRTQEATLSGLLDNMSPSAIFNRFDLSASNGQHCGEYRVIYHKNNGNRFFLSFEAKYPNPEPSKGKKGCAAVADFWREIGNMSKTDALLQLEKFFYQGLEHNGVQLPAAINFTHYTHGTGQVRSNTFVDRPWQLREFKTDINAKGKAVFVADSVKSNPLAELFAKEGNQDSNSLKALRIYFARDFGGYVDNLLAPEKRATSPSSNDIINGFNLGADNHYNEFQSDSNVNDNTAYDTAPNLKAIISKKLAALDLSGYSAKMIMNRAEAMSCGGCHRNSNDTEIAPNVNWPKSQSFVHVDEQGTLSSALTEQFLPARAALLADYWQKTVGWRFAEVDHSDFYSNFGGFYNAPNHANSAAFAALKADGSIVAWGDAGHGGTGAPSGNGYTNIYSTSAAFAALKADGSIVAWGSSSDGGSGVPSGNGYTKIYSTGHAFAALKADGSIAAWGANWAGGTGAPSGNGYTKIYPNGYAFTAVKADGSITAWGGAGGTGAPSGSGYTKIHSTLKAFAAIKDGSITAWGESSNGGTDAPSDSGYTKIYSTAAAFAAVKADGSITAWGSWNEGGTGAPSGNGYTKIYSNWNTFAALKADGSITAWGYGPFGGTGKPSDNGYTKVYSTYGAFAALKGDGSITAWGDASFGGTGAPSSNGYTKIYSNYNAFAALKADGSITAWGGSGGAGAPSDSGYTKIYSTGGAFVAVKADGSITAWGESNNGGTIPASIATPD
;
A
#
# COMPACT_ATOMS: atom_id res chain seq x y z
N MET A 1 4.17 21.37 -68.82
CA MET A 1 5.48 21.56 -68.15
C MET A 1 5.31 22.61 -67.05
N ASN A 2 5.70 22.23 -65.83
CA ASN A 2 5.99 23.04 -64.64
C ASN A 2 4.98 24.05 -64.04
N LEU A 3 4.55 23.68 -62.82
CA LEU A 3 4.57 24.41 -61.54
C LEU A 3 3.84 25.77 -61.45
N ILE A 4 2.68 25.74 -60.79
CA ILE A 4 2.27 26.80 -59.89
C ILE A 4 1.94 26.18 -58.52
N SER A 5 2.65 26.67 -57.52
CA SER A 5 2.58 26.39 -56.08
C SER A 5 1.18 26.64 -55.50
N LEU A 6 0.64 25.68 -54.74
CA LEU A 6 -0.54 25.85 -53.90
C LEU A 6 -0.27 25.37 -52.46
N ASN A 7 -0.65 26.26 -51.56
CA ASN A 7 -0.34 26.38 -50.14
C ASN A 7 -0.89 25.23 -49.27
N THR A 8 -0.09 24.72 -48.34
CA THR A 8 -0.33 23.50 -47.53
C THR A 8 -1.30 23.65 -46.35
N ASN A 9 -2.20 24.65 -46.35
CA ASN A 9 -3.08 24.92 -45.19
C ASN A 9 -4.57 24.61 -45.39
N PHE A 10 -4.99 24.00 -46.50
CA PHE A 10 -6.41 23.70 -46.75
C PHE A 10 -6.82 22.22 -46.66
N ALA A 11 -5.88 21.29 -46.47
CA ALA A 11 -6.18 19.85 -46.41
C ALA A 11 -6.47 19.30 -44.99
N ARG A 12 -6.54 20.14 -43.95
CA ARG A 12 -6.84 19.70 -42.56
C ARG A 12 -8.26 19.97 -42.06
N ILE A 13 -9.13 20.61 -42.85
CA ILE A 13 -10.45 21.06 -42.38
C ILE A 13 -11.62 20.20 -42.91
N LEU A 14 -11.39 19.23 -43.79
CA LEU A 14 -12.47 18.49 -44.46
C LEU A 14 -12.44 16.95 -44.25
N LEU A 15 -12.17 16.49 -43.02
CA LEU A 15 -12.28 15.08 -42.62
C LEU A 15 -13.13 14.85 -41.36
N LEU A 16 -13.89 15.87 -40.92
CA LEU A 16 -14.65 15.84 -39.65
C LEU A 16 -16.17 15.99 -39.80
N SER A 17 -16.72 15.87 -41.01
CA SER A 17 -18.16 16.04 -41.20
C SER A 17 -18.68 15.19 -42.35
N THR A 18 -18.98 13.91 -42.07
CA THR A 18 -20.17 13.15 -42.50
C THR A 18 -19.93 11.65 -42.37
N ALA A 19 -20.28 11.07 -41.22
CA ALA A 19 -20.80 9.71 -41.14
C ALA A 19 -22.09 9.79 -40.30
N LEU A 20 -23.19 9.48 -40.96
CA LEU A 20 -24.57 9.75 -40.57
C LEU A 20 -25.12 8.61 -39.69
N ILE A 21 -25.54 8.96 -38.48
CA ILE A 21 -26.75 8.49 -37.76
C ILE A 21 -27.07 6.98 -37.84
N VAL A 22 -26.49 6.20 -36.90
CA VAL A 22 -27.21 5.18 -36.09
C VAL A 22 -26.50 5.10 -34.73
N SER A 23 -27.13 5.69 -33.70
CA SER A 23 -26.89 5.61 -32.24
C SER A 23 -26.88 7.00 -31.58
N ILE A 24 -28.07 7.58 -31.44
CA ILE A 24 -28.33 8.66 -30.50
C ILE A 24 -28.31 8.01 -29.10
N ASN A 25 -27.15 8.01 -28.44
CA ASN A 25 -26.96 7.80 -26.99
C ASN A 25 -25.47 7.97 -26.65
N THR A 26 -24.93 9.16 -26.88
CA THR A 26 -23.64 9.59 -26.32
C THR A 26 -23.84 10.91 -25.62
N ILE A 27 -24.38 10.85 -24.40
CA ILE A 27 -24.52 11.98 -23.47
C ILE A 27 -23.75 11.59 -22.21
N ALA A 28 -22.76 12.42 -21.87
CA ALA A 28 -22.00 12.56 -20.62
C ALA A 28 -22.08 11.42 -19.57
N GLY A 29 -20.92 10.82 -19.29
CA GLY A 29 -20.70 9.87 -18.19
C GLY A 29 -20.43 8.47 -18.73
N GLY A 30 -19.22 7.95 -18.49
CA GLY A 30 -18.95 6.53 -18.72
C GLY A 30 -20.02 5.68 -18.01
N ARG A 31 -20.39 4.55 -18.62
CA ARG A 31 -21.39 3.62 -18.07
C ARG A 31 -21.16 3.45 -16.56
N SER A 32 -22.15 3.81 -15.75
CA SER A 32 -22.16 3.62 -14.29
C SER A 32 -22.25 2.15 -13.86
N SER A 33 -21.97 1.22 -14.79
CA SER A 33 -21.86 -0.24 -14.62
C SER A 33 -20.42 -0.75 -14.76
N GLU A 34 -19.41 0.13 -14.72
CA GLU A 34 -18.01 -0.28 -14.69
C GLU A 34 -17.70 -1.00 -13.36
N ARG A 35 -17.65 -2.33 -13.43
CA ARG A 35 -17.20 -3.21 -12.35
C ARG A 35 -15.74 -2.91 -11.99
N ASN A 36 -15.44 -2.87 -10.70
CA ASN A 36 -14.09 -2.58 -10.19
C ASN A 36 -13.50 -3.77 -9.43
N LEU A 37 -12.22 -3.68 -9.09
CA LEU A 37 -11.51 -4.74 -8.36
C LEU A 37 -12.13 -5.05 -6.99
N MET A 38 -12.81 -4.10 -6.33
CA MET A 38 -13.50 -4.38 -5.06
C MET A 38 -14.69 -5.31 -5.25
N ASP A 39 -15.43 -5.12 -6.34
CA ASP A 39 -16.52 -6.03 -6.70
C ASP A 39 -16.00 -7.45 -6.99
N ASP A 40 -14.86 -7.57 -7.68
CA ASP A 40 -14.21 -8.85 -7.97
C ASP A 40 -13.69 -9.53 -6.69
N TYR A 41 -12.96 -8.79 -5.86
CA TYR A 41 -12.41 -9.29 -4.59
C TYR A 41 -13.50 -9.87 -3.68
N LEU A 42 -14.62 -9.14 -3.52
CA LEU A 42 -15.74 -9.60 -2.70
C LEU A 42 -16.47 -10.80 -3.32
N GLN A 43 -16.45 -10.97 -4.64
CA GLN A 43 -17.00 -12.15 -5.31
C GLN A 43 -16.12 -13.38 -5.13
N ASP A 44 -14.81 -13.25 -5.32
CA ASP A 44 -13.86 -14.36 -5.16
C ASP A 44 -13.91 -14.91 -3.73
N LYS A 45 -13.94 -14.00 -2.73
CA LYS A 45 -14.00 -14.34 -1.31
C LYS A 45 -15.17 -15.27 -0.96
N THR A 46 -16.35 -15.09 -1.58
CA THR A 46 -17.52 -15.92 -1.29
C THR A 46 -17.50 -17.27 -2.02
N SER A 47 -16.75 -17.37 -3.12
CA SER A 47 -16.64 -18.59 -3.92
C SER A 47 -15.59 -19.58 -3.42
N GLU A 48 -14.52 -19.12 -2.76
CA GLU A 48 -13.40 -19.97 -2.35
C GLU A 48 -13.40 -20.34 -0.85
N ASN A 49 -14.01 -19.56 0.06
CA ASN A 49 -14.23 -19.96 1.46
C ASN A 49 -15.20 -19.01 2.23
N PRO A 50 -16.44 -19.44 2.56
CA PRO A 50 -17.43 -18.60 3.23
C PRO A 50 -17.04 -18.16 4.66
N ASP A 51 -16.07 -18.83 5.30
CA ASP A 51 -15.60 -18.52 6.66
C ASP A 51 -14.33 -17.66 6.71
N ALA A 52 -13.86 -17.09 5.58
CA ALA A 52 -12.74 -16.15 5.52
C ALA A 52 -13.05 -14.75 6.13
N SER A 53 -13.88 -14.73 7.17
CA SER A 53 -14.28 -13.55 7.95
C SER A 53 -13.15 -12.97 8.81
N ALA A 54 -12.01 -13.65 8.89
CA ALA A 54 -10.84 -13.19 9.60
C ALA A 54 -9.62 -13.11 8.67
N ILE A 55 -9.41 -11.95 8.05
CA ILE A 55 -8.05 -11.45 7.80
C ILE A 55 -7.79 -10.30 8.79
N PRO A 56 -7.31 -10.59 10.01
CA PRO A 56 -7.05 -9.56 11.01
C PRO A 56 -5.56 -9.62 11.37
N LEU A 57 -4.70 -8.93 10.60
CA LEU A 57 -3.46 -8.31 11.10
C LEU A 57 -2.60 -7.61 10.03
N GLN A 58 -2.83 -7.84 8.72
CA GLN A 58 -2.32 -6.89 7.71
C GLN A 58 -3.06 -5.53 7.77
N ARG A 59 -4.16 -5.44 8.53
CA ARG A 59 -4.99 -4.24 8.70
C ARG A 59 -4.22 -3.06 9.31
N SER A 60 -3.33 -3.22 10.30
CA SER A 60 -2.70 -2.04 10.94
C SER A 60 -1.51 -1.47 10.17
N ALA A 61 -0.72 -2.31 9.50
CA ALA A 61 0.47 -1.88 8.76
C ALA A 61 0.13 -1.13 7.46
N PHE A 62 -0.82 -1.63 6.66
CA PHE A 62 -1.20 -0.99 5.38
C PHE A 62 -2.06 0.27 5.55
N ILE A 63 -2.88 0.34 6.61
CA ILE A 63 -3.77 1.48 6.83
C ILE A 63 -3.00 2.71 7.34
N ASN A 64 -1.97 2.52 8.16
CA ASN A 64 -1.31 3.62 8.89
C ASN A 64 0.09 4.02 8.36
N ASN A 65 0.73 3.20 7.52
CA ASN A 65 2.07 3.47 7.01
C ASN A 65 2.09 4.08 5.59
N ASN A 66 1.18 4.99 5.25
CA ASN A 66 1.12 5.72 3.95
C ASN A 66 0.50 4.96 2.76
N ALA A 67 0.41 3.63 2.80
CA ALA A 67 0.03 2.84 1.60
C ALA A 67 -1.36 3.17 1.05
N LEU A 68 -2.30 3.49 1.94
CA LEU A 68 -3.66 3.89 1.56
C LEU A 68 -3.96 5.36 1.79
N VAL A 69 -3.36 5.95 2.83
CA VAL A 69 -3.57 7.35 3.21
C VAL A 69 -2.26 7.95 3.72
N PHE A 70 -1.87 9.09 3.16
CA PHE A 70 -0.85 9.98 3.73
C PHE A 70 -1.56 11.26 4.19
N ASN A 71 -1.58 11.54 5.50
CA ASN A 71 -2.32 12.69 6.04
C ASN A 71 -1.46 13.50 7.01
N ARG A 72 -1.79 14.78 7.15
CA ARG A 72 -1.05 15.74 7.97
C ARG A 72 -1.16 15.50 9.49
N GLY A 73 -2.16 14.74 9.91
CA GLY A 73 -2.39 14.40 11.32
C GLY A 73 -1.57 13.20 11.78
N ALA A 74 -0.90 12.50 10.86
CA ALA A 74 -0.12 11.32 11.19
C ALA A 74 1.20 11.68 11.87
N THR A 75 1.54 10.95 12.93
CA THR A 75 2.81 11.11 13.64
C THR A 75 4.01 10.97 12.69
N GLY A 76 4.95 11.91 12.78
CA GLY A 76 6.17 11.93 11.97
C GLY A 76 6.03 12.57 10.59
N VAL A 77 4.86 13.13 10.25
CA VAL A 77 4.71 13.97 9.05
C VAL A 77 5.19 15.39 9.35
N ASP A 78 6.06 15.90 8.49
CA ASP A 78 6.44 17.32 8.47
C ASP A 78 5.38 18.08 7.66
N ASN A 79 4.57 18.89 8.35
CA ASN A 79 3.46 19.61 7.73
C ASN A 79 3.93 20.77 6.85
N ASP A 80 5.08 21.38 7.13
CA ASP A 80 5.62 22.45 6.29
C ASP A 80 6.12 21.87 4.96
N ASP A 81 6.80 20.72 5.01
CA ASP A 81 7.23 20.02 3.80
C ASP A 81 6.03 19.48 3.01
N PHE A 82 5.01 18.96 3.69
CA PHE A 82 3.78 18.48 3.04
C PHE A 82 3.03 19.62 2.35
N ASP A 83 2.80 20.75 3.05
CA ASP A 83 2.13 21.93 2.50
C ASP A 83 2.89 22.49 1.29
N LYS A 84 4.23 22.50 1.32
CA LYS A 84 5.08 22.94 0.20
C LYS A 84 4.99 21.98 -0.99
N LYS A 85 5.15 20.69 -0.77
CA LYS A 85 5.20 19.66 -1.84
C LYS A 85 3.87 19.42 -2.51
N PHE A 86 2.77 19.61 -1.79
CA PHE A 86 1.41 19.38 -2.25
C PHE A 86 0.56 20.66 -2.27
N SER A 87 1.14 21.86 -2.42
CA SER A 87 0.36 23.11 -2.47
C SER A 87 -0.71 23.12 -3.57
N LEU A 88 -1.84 23.79 -3.32
CA LEU A 88 -2.93 23.92 -4.31
C LEU A 88 -2.43 24.57 -5.60
N ALA A 89 -1.55 25.58 -5.49
CA ALA A 89 -0.94 26.23 -6.62
C ALA A 89 -0.19 25.24 -7.52
N LYS A 90 0.55 24.29 -6.94
CA LYS A 90 1.28 23.26 -7.70
C LYS A 90 0.33 22.32 -8.43
N THR A 91 -0.76 21.89 -7.79
CA THR A 91 -1.80 21.06 -8.43
C THR A 91 -2.42 21.76 -9.62
N LEU A 92 -2.84 23.02 -9.46
CA LEU A 92 -3.43 23.80 -10.56
C LEU A 92 -2.42 24.08 -11.69
N THR A 93 -1.15 24.33 -11.36
CA THR A 93 -0.09 24.49 -12.36
C THR A 93 0.10 23.22 -13.18
N ASN A 94 0.12 22.04 -12.55
CA ASN A 94 0.28 20.77 -13.27
C ASN A 94 -0.91 20.48 -14.19
N ILE A 95 -2.14 20.74 -13.74
CA ILE A 95 -3.34 20.63 -14.59
C ILE A 95 -3.24 21.58 -15.79
N ARG A 96 -2.81 22.83 -15.58
CA ARG A 96 -2.65 23.80 -16.68
C ARG A 96 -1.55 23.40 -17.66
N ASN A 97 -0.38 23.02 -17.15
CA ASN A 97 0.78 22.70 -17.98
C ASN A 97 0.59 21.41 -18.78
N SER A 98 -0.23 20.49 -18.27
CA SER A 98 -0.63 19.28 -19.01
C SER A 98 -1.87 19.48 -19.89
N SER A 99 -2.42 20.69 -19.94
CA SER A 99 -3.53 21.02 -20.85
C SER A 99 -3.00 21.35 -22.24
N ASN A 100 -3.75 20.96 -23.27
CA ASN A 100 -3.53 21.42 -24.64
C ASN A 100 -4.22 22.78 -24.89
N ALA A 101 -4.28 23.65 -23.87
CA ALA A 101 -4.86 24.98 -23.99
C ALA A 101 -4.05 25.83 -24.97
N THR A 102 -4.73 26.53 -25.88
CA THR A 102 -4.08 27.39 -26.88
C THR A 102 -3.81 28.80 -26.37
N THR A 103 -4.32 29.12 -25.18
CA THR A 103 -4.19 30.45 -24.56
C THR A 103 -3.74 30.30 -23.12
N ASP A 104 -2.67 31.02 -22.76
CA ASP A 104 -2.19 31.06 -21.39
C ASP A 104 -3.26 31.54 -20.42
N SER A 105 -3.33 30.81 -19.33
CA SER A 105 -4.32 30.87 -18.27
C SER A 105 -3.54 30.97 -16.96
N SER A 106 -4.05 31.58 -15.88
CA SER A 106 -3.37 31.59 -14.56
C SER A 106 -4.04 30.63 -13.59
N ASN A 107 -3.36 30.21 -12.51
CA ASN A 107 -3.99 29.41 -11.45
C ASN A 107 -5.23 30.10 -10.86
N ALA A 108 -5.15 31.42 -10.67
CA ALA A 108 -6.27 32.22 -10.21
C ALA A 108 -7.43 32.21 -11.22
N GLN A 109 -7.15 32.29 -12.53
CA GLN A 109 -8.20 32.20 -13.55
C GLN A 109 -8.84 30.82 -13.58
N LEU A 110 -8.05 29.74 -13.53
CA LEU A 110 -8.57 28.38 -13.52
C LEU A 110 -9.47 28.16 -12.29
N LEU A 111 -9.01 28.54 -11.09
CA LEU A 111 -9.81 28.43 -9.88
C LEU A 111 -11.06 29.31 -9.92
N ASN A 112 -10.96 30.54 -10.43
CA ASN A 112 -12.12 31.42 -10.60
C ASN A 112 -13.15 30.87 -11.58
N SER A 113 -12.76 30.04 -12.54
CA SER A 113 -13.75 29.39 -13.43
C SER A 113 -14.63 28.40 -12.68
N LEU A 114 -14.07 27.70 -11.68
CA LEU A 114 -14.84 26.87 -10.73
C LEU A 114 -15.73 27.76 -9.86
N LEU A 115 -15.18 28.78 -9.21
CA LEU A 115 -15.96 29.59 -8.27
C LEU A 115 -17.17 30.27 -8.94
N LYS A 116 -17.04 30.69 -10.21
CA LYS A 116 -18.15 31.30 -10.95
C LYS A 116 -19.34 30.36 -11.17
N THR A 117 -19.15 29.05 -11.15
CA THR A 117 -20.28 28.12 -11.34
C THR A 117 -21.23 28.11 -10.15
N PHE A 118 -20.80 28.56 -8.96
CA PHE A 118 -21.67 28.70 -7.79
C PHE A 118 -22.78 29.75 -7.98
N ASN A 119 -22.67 30.63 -8.98
CA ASN A 119 -23.72 31.59 -9.35
C ASN A 119 -24.71 31.04 -10.40
N VAL A 120 -24.53 29.79 -10.85
CA VAL A 120 -25.45 29.13 -11.78
C VAL A 120 -26.62 28.55 -10.98
N ASP A 121 -27.85 28.93 -11.34
CA ASP A 121 -29.11 28.47 -10.73
C ASP A 121 -29.86 27.41 -11.54
N LEU A 122 -29.34 27.04 -12.72
CA LEU A 122 -30.01 26.11 -13.60
C LEU A 122 -28.98 25.38 -14.47
N LYS A 123 -29.10 24.05 -14.56
CA LYS A 123 -28.37 23.23 -15.53
C LYS A 123 -29.29 22.19 -16.15
N THR A 124 -28.91 21.71 -17.33
CA THR A 124 -29.65 20.63 -18.02
C THR A 124 -28.80 19.37 -18.01
N ASN A 125 -29.39 18.27 -17.54
CA ASN A 125 -28.84 16.92 -17.69
C ASN A 125 -29.75 16.10 -18.60
N GLY A 126 -29.23 15.65 -19.75
CA GLY A 126 -30.06 15.07 -20.80
C GLY A 126 -31.14 16.05 -21.28
N PHE A 127 -32.40 15.73 -21.01
CA PHE A 127 -33.56 16.56 -21.36
C PHE A 127 -34.26 17.18 -20.13
N VAL A 128 -33.69 17.02 -18.93
CA VAL A 128 -34.25 17.56 -17.68
C VAL A 128 -33.47 18.79 -17.25
N LYS A 129 -34.20 19.88 -16.97
CA LYS A 129 -33.67 21.06 -16.31
C LYS A 129 -33.71 20.85 -14.81
N MET A 130 -32.58 21.05 -14.16
CA MET A 130 -32.37 20.89 -12.73
C MET A 130 -32.03 22.25 -12.14
N ASP A 131 -32.84 22.68 -11.18
CA ASP A 131 -32.60 23.91 -10.43
C ASP A 131 -31.40 23.74 -9.51
N LEU A 132 -30.55 24.76 -9.41
CA LEU A 132 -29.39 24.76 -8.56
C LEU A 132 -29.49 25.91 -7.55
N GLN A 133 -29.09 25.64 -6.32
CA GLN A 133 -28.97 26.68 -5.31
C GLN A 133 -27.78 27.59 -5.63
N LYS A 134 -28.06 28.88 -5.87
CA LYS A 134 -27.02 29.92 -5.94
C LYS A 134 -26.29 30.05 -4.61
N ARG A 135 -24.97 30.19 -4.71
CA ARG A 135 -24.01 30.23 -3.60
C ARG A 135 -23.12 31.46 -3.77
N THR A 136 -23.73 32.64 -3.62
CA THR A 136 -23.08 33.92 -3.94
C THR A 136 -21.86 34.18 -3.06
N GLN A 137 -21.87 33.70 -1.81
CA GLN A 137 -20.71 33.82 -0.92
C GLN A 137 -19.55 32.92 -1.38
N GLU A 138 -19.82 31.66 -1.75
CA GLU A 138 -18.82 30.77 -2.35
C GLU A 138 -18.28 31.35 -3.66
N ALA A 139 -19.13 31.93 -4.51
CA ALA A 139 -18.74 32.49 -5.79
C ALA A 139 -17.81 33.70 -5.69
N THR A 140 -17.71 34.33 -4.51
CA THR A 140 -16.87 35.51 -4.25
C THR A 140 -15.63 35.19 -3.42
N LEU A 141 -15.37 33.91 -3.12
CA LEU A 141 -14.14 33.49 -2.45
C LEU A 141 -12.90 33.93 -3.25
N SER A 142 -11.87 34.35 -2.53
CA SER A 142 -10.59 34.79 -3.10
C SER A 142 -9.44 34.40 -2.18
N GLY A 143 -8.20 34.52 -2.67
CA GLY A 143 -6.99 34.19 -1.88
C GLY A 143 -6.80 32.70 -1.60
N LEU A 144 -7.57 31.81 -2.23
CA LEU A 144 -7.52 30.36 -1.97
C LEU A 144 -6.17 29.72 -2.34
N LEU A 145 -5.41 30.30 -3.28
CA LEU A 145 -4.11 29.73 -3.68
C LEU A 145 -3.11 29.68 -2.52
N ASP A 146 -3.13 30.68 -1.64
CA ASP A 146 -2.19 30.83 -0.52
C ASP A 146 -2.82 30.44 0.83
N ASN A 147 -4.11 30.16 0.86
CA ASN A 147 -4.89 29.92 2.09
C ASN A 147 -5.55 28.52 2.11
N MET A 148 -5.01 27.58 1.34
CA MET A 148 -5.45 26.19 1.31
C MET A 148 -4.26 25.26 1.59
N SER A 149 -4.40 24.38 2.57
CA SER A 149 -3.40 23.36 2.91
C SER A 149 -3.92 21.95 2.58
N PRO A 150 -3.04 21.00 2.21
CA PRO A 150 -3.43 19.61 2.01
C PRO A 150 -3.81 18.95 3.35
N SER A 151 -4.99 18.34 3.41
CA SER A 151 -5.41 17.48 4.52
C SER A 151 -4.80 16.08 4.40
N ALA A 152 -4.95 15.46 3.23
CA ALA A 152 -4.55 14.09 2.99
C ALA A 152 -4.48 13.73 1.50
N ILE A 153 -3.71 12.68 1.23
CA ILE A 153 -3.60 11.97 -0.04
C ILE A 153 -4.23 10.58 0.13
N PHE A 154 -5.03 10.14 -0.83
CA PHE A 154 -5.66 8.82 -0.83
C PHE A 154 -5.29 8.00 -2.05
N ASN A 155 -4.98 6.74 -1.79
CA ASN A 155 -4.92 5.68 -2.79
C ASN A 155 -6.29 4.98 -2.87
N ARG A 156 -6.92 5.04 -4.06
CA ARG A 156 -8.15 4.31 -4.38
C ARG A 156 -7.93 3.28 -5.48
N PHE A 157 -6.88 2.46 -5.33
CA PHE A 157 -6.61 1.32 -6.19
C PHE A 157 -7.78 0.32 -6.23
N ASP A 158 -8.61 0.28 -5.18
CA ASP A 158 -9.87 -0.49 -5.13
C ASP A 158 -10.84 -0.13 -6.26
N LEU A 159 -10.77 1.11 -6.77
CA LEU A 159 -11.59 1.57 -7.88
C LEU A 159 -11.00 1.23 -9.26
N SER A 160 -9.92 0.45 -9.34
CA SER A 160 -9.38 0.03 -10.64
C SER A 160 -10.41 -0.78 -11.40
N ALA A 161 -10.51 -0.56 -12.71
CA ALA A 161 -11.46 -1.30 -13.52
C ALA A 161 -11.11 -2.78 -13.58
N SER A 162 -12.11 -3.66 -13.43
CA SER A 162 -11.93 -5.12 -13.50
C SER A 162 -11.31 -5.59 -14.81
N ASN A 163 -11.53 -4.84 -15.90
CA ASN A 163 -10.96 -5.11 -17.23
C ASN A 163 -9.57 -4.48 -17.44
N GLY A 164 -9.07 -3.67 -16.49
CA GLY A 164 -7.81 -2.96 -16.59
C GLY A 164 -7.83 -1.71 -17.47
N GLN A 165 -8.98 -1.09 -17.74
CA GLN A 165 -9.02 0.20 -18.45
C GLN A 165 -8.29 1.33 -17.70
N HIS A 166 -8.24 1.26 -16.37
CA HIS A 166 -7.56 2.24 -15.52
C HIS A 166 -7.19 1.61 -14.17
N CYS A 167 -6.19 2.17 -13.49
CA CYS A 167 -5.65 1.67 -12.22
C CYS A 167 -6.11 2.49 -11.02
N GLY A 168 -7.42 2.72 -10.95
CA GLY A 168 -8.11 3.33 -9.82
C GLY A 168 -8.18 4.84 -9.86
N GLU A 169 -8.38 5.43 -8.68
CA GLU A 169 -8.37 6.88 -8.49
C GLU A 169 -7.33 7.28 -7.44
N TYR A 170 -6.74 8.47 -7.58
CA TYR A 170 -5.81 9.01 -6.57
C TYR A 170 -6.19 10.43 -6.19
N ARG A 171 -6.25 10.69 -4.88
CA ARG A 171 -6.89 11.89 -4.36
C ARG A 171 -5.93 12.78 -3.60
N VAL A 172 -6.04 14.09 -3.81
CA VAL A 172 -5.46 15.12 -2.93
C VAL A 172 -6.59 15.98 -2.40
N ILE A 173 -6.71 16.08 -1.08
CA ILE A 173 -7.76 16.85 -0.41
C ILE A 173 -7.16 18.11 0.19
N TYR A 174 -7.75 19.26 -0.10
CA TYR A 174 -7.38 20.55 0.45
C TYR A 174 -8.48 21.10 1.35
N HIS A 175 -8.09 21.80 2.42
CA HIS A 175 -8.98 22.60 3.24
C HIS A 175 -8.52 24.05 3.30
N LYS A 176 -9.46 24.96 3.51
CA LYS A 176 -9.19 26.38 3.74
C LYS A 176 -8.74 26.61 5.18
N ASN A 177 -7.63 27.33 5.38
CA ASN A 177 -7.00 27.46 6.71
C ASN A 177 -7.75 28.42 7.65
N ASN A 178 -8.46 29.41 7.12
CA ASN A 178 -9.09 30.48 7.92
C ASN A 178 -10.52 30.78 7.43
N GLY A 179 -11.43 31.17 8.32
CA GLY A 179 -12.81 31.58 7.98
C GLY A 179 -13.76 30.40 7.71
N ASN A 180 -14.78 30.60 6.87
CA ASN A 180 -15.77 29.56 6.59
C ASN A 180 -15.14 28.30 5.98
N ARG A 181 -15.59 27.12 6.43
CA ARG A 181 -15.07 25.81 5.99
C ARG A 181 -15.34 25.60 4.50
N PHE A 182 -14.29 25.25 3.77
CA PHE A 182 -14.33 24.96 2.34
C PHE A 182 -13.24 23.92 2.05
N PHE A 183 -13.62 22.85 1.37
CA PHE A 183 -12.70 21.82 0.92
C PHE A 183 -12.72 21.72 -0.60
N LEU A 184 -11.59 21.31 -1.16
CA LEU A 184 -11.44 20.99 -2.56
C LEU A 184 -10.71 19.65 -2.71
N SER A 185 -11.34 18.67 -3.33
CA SER A 185 -10.74 17.37 -3.65
C SER A 185 -10.41 17.28 -5.13
N PHE A 186 -9.22 16.74 -5.43
CA PHE A 186 -8.82 16.36 -6.77
C PHE A 186 -8.72 14.85 -6.79
N GLU A 187 -9.58 14.17 -7.55
CA GLU A 187 -9.69 12.72 -7.62
C GLU A 187 -9.37 12.25 -9.06
N ALA A 188 -8.09 12.05 -9.37
CA ALA A 188 -7.64 11.68 -10.71
C ALA A 188 -7.98 10.23 -11.03
N LYS A 189 -8.63 9.96 -12.18
CA LYS A 189 -8.72 8.61 -12.74
C LYS A 189 -7.39 8.26 -13.40
N TYR A 190 -6.68 7.29 -12.84
CA TYR A 190 -5.30 7.01 -13.24
C TYR A 190 -5.23 6.01 -14.39
N PRO A 191 -4.52 6.32 -15.48
CA PRO A 191 -4.43 5.43 -16.63
C PRO A 191 -3.74 4.12 -16.27
N ASN A 192 -4.06 3.06 -17.01
CA ASN A 192 -3.26 1.83 -16.95
C ASN A 192 -1.91 2.08 -17.66
N PRO A 193 -0.76 1.95 -16.98
CA PRO A 193 0.54 2.17 -17.62
C PRO A 193 0.87 1.10 -18.67
N GLU A 194 0.23 -0.07 -18.62
CA GLU A 194 0.40 -1.16 -19.58
C GLU A 194 -0.96 -1.71 -20.05
N PRO A 195 -1.75 -0.95 -20.85
CA PRO A 195 -3.11 -1.33 -21.24
C PRO A 195 -3.23 -2.68 -21.95
N SER A 196 -2.18 -3.11 -22.66
CA SER A 196 -2.13 -4.39 -23.37
C SER A 196 -2.17 -5.60 -22.42
N LYS A 197 -1.81 -5.42 -21.14
CA LYS A 197 -1.84 -6.47 -20.11
C LYS A 197 -3.20 -6.54 -19.37
N GLY A 198 -4.20 -5.75 -19.79
CA GLY A 198 -5.49 -5.66 -19.09
C GLY A 198 -5.30 -5.37 -17.61
N LYS A 199 -6.03 -6.09 -16.74
CA LYS A 199 -5.94 -5.88 -15.27
C LYS A 199 -4.52 -6.07 -14.71
N LYS A 200 -3.66 -6.89 -15.31
CA LYS A 200 -2.28 -7.11 -14.85
C LYS A 200 -1.37 -5.89 -15.09
N GLY A 201 -1.75 -4.98 -16.00
CA GLY A 201 -1.00 -3.75 -16.24
C GLY A 201 -0.97 -2.78 -15.05
N CYS A 202 -1.86 -2.97 -14.07
CA CYS A 202 -1.87 -2.19 -12.84
C CYS A 202 -0.91 -2.69 -11.75
N ALA A 203 -0.17 -3.78 -11.99
CA ALA A 203 0.72 -4.41 -11.00
C ALA A 203 1.82 -3.46 -10.50
N ALA A 204 2.45 -2.70 -11.39
CA ALA A 204 3.48 -1.73 -10.99
C ALA A 204 2.92 -0.59 -10.12
N VAL A 205 1.66 -0.19 -10.35
CA VAL A 205 0.98 0.83 -9.54
C VAL A 205 0.66 0.28 -8.15
N ALA A 206 0.13 -0.94 -8.07
CA ALA A 206 -0.12 -1.62 -6.79
C ALA A 206 1.18 -1.80 -6.00
N ASP A 207 2.26 -2.19 -6.69
CA ASP A 207 3.58 -2.37 -6.07
C ASP A 207 4.13 -1.08 -5.49
N PHE A 208 4.09 0.01 -6.27
CA PHE A 208 4.55 1.32 -5.86
C PHE A 208 3.88 1.73 -4.53
N TRP A 209 2.56 1.63 -4.45
CA TRP A 209 1.83 2.00 -3.24
C TRP A 209 2.09 1.08 -2.04
N ARG A 210 2.40 -0.19 -2.30
CA ARG A 210 2.88 -1.11 -1.27
C ARG A 210 4.26 -0.70 -0.74
N GLU A 211 5.17 -0.30 -1.62
CA GLU A 211 6.50 0.19 -1.21
C GLU A 211 6.42 1.50 -0.42
N ILE A 212 5.56 2.44 -0.83
CA ILE A 212 5.22 3.65 -0.06
C ILE A 212 4.79 3.27 1.38
N GLY A 213 4.05 2.17 1.51
CA GLY A 213 3.67 1.51 2.77
C GLY A 213 4.81 1.17 3.72
N ASN A 214 6.03 1.00 3.21
CA ASN A 214 7.20 0.56 3.97
C ASN A 214 8.26 1.66 4.13
N MET A 215 8.02 2.84 3.56
CA MET A 215 8.94 3.98 3.60
C MET A 215 8.77 4.83 4.86
N SER A 216 9.81 5.58 5.20
CA SER A 216 9.69 6.69 6.16
C SER A 216 8.70 7.74 5.63
N LYS A 217 8.09 8.56 6.51
CA LYS A 217 7.16 9.62 6.07
C LYS A 217 7.83 10.59 5.08
N THR A 218 9.09 10.94 5.32
CA THR A 218 9.88 11.81 4.45
C THR A 218 10.11 11.18 3.07
N ASP A 219 10.56 9.92 3.01
CA ASP A 219 10.81 9.24 1.73
C ASP A 219 9.51 8.98 0.97
N ALA A 220 8.45 8.55 1.67
CA ALA A 220 7.13 8.37 1.10
C ALA A 220 6.63 9.68 0.48
N LEU A 221 6.74 10.81 1.19
CA LEU A 221 6.30 12.10 0.68
C LEU A 221 7.05 12.53 -0.59
N LEU A 222 8.36 12.27 -0.66
CA LEU A 222 9.17 12.52 -1.86
C LEU A 222 8.71 11.68 -3.06
N GLN A 223 8.44 10.40 -2.85
CA GLN A 223 7.97 9.51 -3.93
C GLN A 223 6.53 9.82 -4.34
N LEU A 224 5.66 10.15 -3.39
CA LEU A 224 4.30 10.62 -3.67
C LEU A 224 4.31 11.92 -4.48
N GLU A 225 5.19 12.87 -4.16
CA GLU A 225 5.34 14.09 -4.94
C GLU A 225 5.67 13.80 -6.41
N LYS A 226 6.57 12.85 -6.66
CA LYS A 226 6.90 12.40 -8.02
C LYS A 226 5.70 11.72 -8.69
N PHE A 227 5.08 10.76 -8.03
CA PHE A 227 3.92 10.03 -8.56
C PHE A 227 2.77 10.97 -8.94
N PHE A 228 2.49 11.98 -8.11
CA PHE A 228 1.40 12.92 -8.39
C PHE A 228 1.74 13.97 -9.43
N TYR A 229 2.97 14.51 -9.48
CA TYR A 229 3.26 15.70 -10.29
C TYR A 229 4.26 15.50 -11.43
N GLN A 230 5.06 14.43 -11.42
CA GLN A 230 6.17 14.24 -12.37
C GLN A 230 6.03 12.96 -13.19
N GLY A 231 5.46 11.91 -12.58
CA GLY A 231 5.66 10.53 -13.03
C GLY A 231 7.01 9.99 -12.56
N LEU A 232 7.17 8.67 -12.60
CA LEU A 232 8.39 7.96 -12.22
C LEU A 232 8.45 6.59 -12.87
N GLU A 233 9.64 6.02 -13.00
CA GLU A 233 9.80 4.62 -13.39
C GLU A 233 9.76 3.72 -12.14
N HIS A 234 8.97 2.64 -12.20
CA HIS A 234 8.86 1.65 -11.13
C HIS A 234 8.97 0.24 -11.71
N ASN A 235 10.02 -0.49 -11.34
CA ASN A 235 10.34 -1.83 -11.86
C ASN A 235 10.31 -1.94 -13.40
N GLY A 236 10.90 -0.97 -14.10
CA GLY A 236 10.92 -0.92 -15.57
C GLY A 236 9.60 -0.47 -16.22
N VAL A 237 8.59 -0.09 -15.43
CA VAL A 237 7.32 0.44 -15.93
C VAL A 237 7.25 1.94 -15.68
N GLN A 238 6.98 2.71 -16.73
CA GLN A 238 6.78 4.15 -16.61
C GLN A 238 5.40 4.46 -16.03
N LEU A 239 5.37 4.99 -14.81
CA LEU A 239 4.17 5.48 -14.16
C LEU A 239 3.98 6.97 -14.50
N PRO A 240 2.88 7.37 -15.17
CA PRO A 240 2.62 8.78 -15.46
C PRO A 240 2.24 9.59 -14.21
N ALA A 241 2.31 10.91 -14.30
CA ALA A 241 1.87 11.80 -13.23
C ALA A 241 0.35 11.67 -12.99
N ALA A 242 -0.08 11.50 -11.73
CA ALA A 242 -1.50 11.39 -11.41
C ALA A 242 -2.27 12.71 -11.65
N ILE A 243 -1.68 13.86 -11.33
CA ILE A 243 -2.24 15.18 -11.60
C ILE A 243 -1.96 15.56 -13.05
N ASN A 244 -2.93 15.27 -13.92
CA ASN A 244 -2.90 15.62 -15.34
C ASN A 244 -4.27 16.14 -15.76
N PHE A 245 -4.32 17.12 -16.66
CA PHE A 245 -5.56 17.68 -17.21
C PHE A 245 -6.54 16.60 -17.67
N THR A 246 -6.06 15.63 -18.44
CA THR A 246 -6.91 14.59 -19.04
C THR A 246 -7.55 13.66 -18.01
N HIS A 247 -6.98 13.56 -16.80
CA HIS A 247 -7.48 12.69 -15.73
C HIS A 247 -8.69 13.29 -14.98
N TYR A 248 -9.10 14.51 -15.34
CA TYR A 248 -10.27 15.23 -14.80
C TYR A 248 -11.28 15.66 -15.88
N THR A 249 -11.12 15.19 -17.12
CA THR A 249 -12.04 15.47 -18.22
C THR A 249 -13.33 14.65 -18.10
N HIS A 250 -14.36 15.00 -18.88
CA HIS A 250 -15.61 14.25 -18.91
C HIS A 250 -15.39 12.74 -19.16
N GLY A 251 -16.02 11.88 -18.36
CA GLY A 251 -15.83 10.43 -18.40
C GLY A 251 -14.58 9.91 -17.67
N THR A 252 -13.77 10.80 -17.08
CA THR A 252 -12.61 10.46 -16.25
C THR A 252 -12.83 10.89 -14.79
N GLY A 253 -11.77 11.20 -14.06
CA GLY A 253 -11.81 11.61 -12.66
C GLY A 253 -12.51 12.95 -12.45
N GLN A 254 -12.42 13.49 -11.25
CA GLN A 254 -13.25 14.62 -10.83
C GLN A 254 -12.54 15.57 -9.89
N VAL A 255 -12.99 16.82 -9.89
CA VAL A 255 -12.70 17.79 -8.83
C VAL A 255 -13.98 18.05 -8.07
N ARG A 256 -13.99 18.00 -6.74
CA ARG A 256 -15.19 18.30 -5.94
C ARG A 256 -14.93 19.34 -4.89
N SER A 257 -15.94 20.13 -4.59
CA SER A 257 -15.92 21.06 -3.46
C SER A 257 -16.95 20.67 -2.42
N ASN A 258 -16.56 20.70 -1.14
CA ASN A 258 -17.50 20.64 -0.01
C ASN A 258 -17.54 22.01 0.65
N THR A 259 -18.68 22.69 0.60
CA THR A 259 -18.82 24.09 1.01
C THR A 259 -19.75 24.26 2.19
N PHE A 260 -19.30 25.02 3.18
CA PHE A 260 -20.07 25.37 4.37
C PHE A 260 -20.19 26.89 4.54
N VAL A 261 -19.91 27.64 3.47
CA VAL A 261 -19.92 29.10 3.48
C VAL A 261 -21.36 29.57 3.60
N ASP A 262 -22.25 29.07 2.73
CA ASP A 262 -23.69 29.14 2.90
C ASP A 262 -24.27 27.84 3.50
N ARG A 263 -25.41 27.94 4.20
CA ARG A 263 -26.16 26.78 4.71
C ARG A 263 -27.39 26.47 3.84
N PRO A 264 -27.79 25.19 3.68
CA PRO A 264 -27.13 23.97 4.18
C PRO A 264 -25.77 23.72 3.51
N TRP A 265 -24.94 22.83 4.06
CA TRP A 265 -23.70 22.42 3.37
C TRP A 265 -24.02 21.88 1.97
N GLN A 266 -23.11 22.08 1.00
CA GLN A 266 -23.28 21.58 -0.35
C GLN A 266 -22.00 20.99 -0.96
N LEU A 267 -22.18 19.96 -1.78
CA LEU A 267 -21.19 19.40 -2.69
C LEU A 267 -21.44 19.87 -4.13
N ARG A 268 -20.36 20.18 -4.85
CA ARG A 268 -20.36 20.35 -6.32
C ARG A 268 -19.26 19.51 -6.95
N GLU A 269 -19.49 19.02 -8.15
CA GLU A 269 -18.50 18.31 -8.97
C GLU A 269 -18.13 19.13 -10.22
N PHE A 270 -16.86 19.03 -10.61
CA PHE A 270 -16.27 19.75 -11.73
C PHE A 270 -15.37 18.84 -12.57
N LYS A 271 -15.31 19.17 -13.86
CA LYS A 271 -14.36 18.62 -14.82
C LYS A 271 -13.47 19.71 -15.39
N THR A 272 -12.27 19.34 -15.82
CA THR A 272 -11.42 20.20 -16.63
C THR A 272 -11.90 20.22 -18.08
N ASP A 273 -11.88 21.40 -18.70
CA ASP A 273 -12.26 21.61 -20.09
C ASP A 273 -11.47 22.78 -20.72
N ILE A 274 -11.49 22.91 -22.04
CA ILE A 274 -10.95 24.04 -22.79
C ILE A 274 -12.12 24.89 -23.31
N ASN A 275 -12.25 26.11 -22.80
CA ASN A 275 -13.34 26.98 -23.23
C ASN A 275 -13.15 27.49 -24.66
N ALA A 276 -14.18 28.17 -25.21
CA ALA A 276 -14.16 28.75 -26.56
C ALA A 276 -13.02 29.78 -26.81
N LYS A 277 -12.36 30.28 -25.76
CA LYS A 277 -11.19 31.17 -25.86
C LYS A 277 -9.85 30.42 -25.78
N GLY A 278 -9.88 29.09 -25.81
CA GLY A 278 -8.71 28.23 -25.73
C GLY A 278 -8.07 28.16 -24.34
N LYS A 279 -8.77 28.56 -23.27
CA LYS A 279 -8.24 28.53 -21.89
C LYS A 279 -8.72 27.29 -21.15
N ALA A 280 -7.82 26.69 -20.36
CA ALA A 280 -8.18 25.70 -19.36
C ALA A 280 -9.15 26.29 -18.31
N VAL A 281 -10.25 25.58 -18.07
CA VAL A 281 -11.29 25.92 -17.11
C VAL A 281 -11.77 24.68 -16.36
N PHE A 282 -12.40 24.91 -15.21
CA PHE A 282 -13.31 23.97 -14.60
C PHE A 282 -14.73 24.28 -15.03
N VAL A 283 -15.48 23.22 -15.35
CA VAL A 283 -16.91 23.29 -15.68
C VAL A 283 -17.68 22.41 -14.71
N ALA A 284 -18.85 22.89 -14.26
CA ALA A 284 -19.72 22.11 -13.38
C ALA A 284 -20.27 20.88 -14.13
N ASP A 285 -20.17 19.72 -13.48
CA ASP A 285 -20.68 18.43 -13.95
C ASP A 285 -21.59 17.82 -12.90
N SER A 286 -22.38 16.81 -13.29
CA SER A 286 -23.25 16.11 -12.36
C SER A 286 -22.43 15.39 -11.29
N VAL A 287 -22.93 15.37 -10.06
CA VAL A 287 -22.31 14.67 -8.94
C VAL A 287 -22.50 13.16 -9.17
N LYS A 288 -21.38 12.46 -9.36
CA LYS A 288 -21.41 11.00 -9.62
C LYS A 288 -22.13 10.27 -8.49
N SER A 289 -22.96 9.29 -8.86
CA SER A 289 -23.76 8.46 -7.94
C SER A 289 -24.75 9.24 -7.07
N ASN A 290 -25.21 10.40 -7.54
CA ASN A 290 -26.16 11.26 -6.83
C ASN A 290 -27.42 11.53 -7.68
N PRO A 291 -28.26 10.51 -7.93
CA PRO A 291 -29.50 10.71 -8.67
C PRO A 291 -30.41 11.72 -7.96
N LEU A 292 -31.09 12.53 -8.77
CA LEU A 292 -32.00 13.59 -8.33
C LEU A 292 -33.00 13.05 -7.30
N ALA A 293 -33.06 13.66 -6.11
CA ALA A 293 -33.85 13.17 -4.98
C ALA A 293 -35.34 13.05 -5.33
N GLU A 294 -35.85 13.96 -6.14
CA GLU A 294 -37.22 13.94 -6.64
C GLU A 294 -37.57 12.61 -7.28
N LEU A 295 -36.65 11.93 -7.98
CA LEU A 295 -36.91 10.63 -8.62
C LEU A 295 -37.35 9.54 -7.62
N PHE A 296 -37.00 9.69 -6.34
CA PHE A 296 -37.38 8.80 -5.25
C PHE A 296 -38.69 9.22 -4.56
N ALA A 297 -39.15 10.46 -4.78
CA ALA A 297 -40.38 11.01 -4.24
C ALA A 297 -41.62 10.58 -5.03
N LYS A 298 -42.80 10.75 -4.43
CA LYS A 298 -44.08 10.59 -5.13
C LYS A 298 -44.21 11.70 -6.17
N GLU A 299 -44.63 11.35 -7.39
CA GLU A 299 -44.88 12.34 -8.45
C GLU A 299 -45.83 13.45 -7.98
N GLY A 300 -45.39 14.70 -8.14
CA GLY A 300 -46.14 15.90 -7.78
C GLY A 300 -46.82 16.56 -8.98
N ASN A 301 -47.88 17.33 -8.70
CA ASN A 301 -48.56 18.12 -9.74
C ASN A 301 -47.66 19.23 -10.33
N GLN A 302 -46.66 19.67 -9.58
CA GLN A 302 -45.71 20.72 -9.98
C GLN A 302 -44.47 20.16 -10.72
N ASP A 303 -44.35 18.84 -10.86
CA ASP A 303 -43.23 18.23 -11.59
C ASP A 303 -43.30 18.63 -13.07
N SER A 304 -42.17 19.07 -13.62
CA SER A 304 -42.05 19.37 -15.05
C SER A 304 -42.35 18.12 -15.90
N ASN A 305 -42.85 18.30 -17.13
CA ASN A 305 -43.09 17.17 -18.04
C ASN A 305 -41.81 16.35 -18.30
N SER A 306 -40.65 17.00 -18.33
CA SER A 306 -39.35 16.34 -18.44
C SER A 306 -39.01 15.51 -17.20
N LEU A 307 -39.30 15.98 -15.98
CA LEU A 307 -39.10 15.20 -14.76
C LEU A 307 -40.03 13.99 -14.70
N LYS A 308 -41.31 14.16 -15.07
CA LYS A 308 -42.28 13.06 -15.17
C LYS A 308 -41.81 11.98 -16.15
N ALA A 309 -41.30 12.37 -17.32
CA ALA A 309 -40.71 11.44 -18.27
C ALA A 309 -39.45 10.74 -17.71
N LEU A 310 -38.56 11.47 -17.03
CA LEU A 310 -37.37 10.90 -16.41
C LEU A 310 -37.71 9.87 -15.32
N ARG A 311 -38.76 10.10 -14.52
CA ARG A 311 -39.26 9.13 -13.52
C ARG A 311 -39.64 7.78 -14.15
N ILE A 312 -40.24 7.79 -15.34
CA ILE A 312 -40.62 6.56 -16.05
C ILE A 312 -39.36 5.75 -16.42
N TYR A 313 -38.34 6.42 -16.98
CA TYR A 313 -37.08 5.77 -17.30
C TYR A 313 -36.35 5.29 -16.05
N PHE A 314 -36.32 6.13 -15.00
CA PHE A 314 -35.70 5.77 -13.74
C PHE A 314 -36.35 4.54 -13.13
N ALA A 315 -37.68 4.49 -13.04
CA ALA A 315 -38.40 3.33 -12.50
C ALA A 315 -38.18 2.05 -13.33
N ARG A 316 -38.04 2.17 -14.66
CA ARG A 316 -37.69 1.03 -15.54
C ARG A 316 -36.31 0.48 -15.21
N ASP A 317 -35.33 1.36 -15.03
CA ASP A 317 -33.93 0.99 -14.82
C ASP A 317 -33.64 0.61 -13.35
N PHE A 318 -34.46 1.11 -12.41
CA PHE A 318 -34.28 0.94 -10.97
C PHE A 318 -34.20 -0.52 -10.53
N GLY A 319 -34.87 -1.44 -11.24
CA GLY A 319 -34.76 -2.88 -10.97
C GLY A 319 -33.33 -3.41 -11.06
N GLY A 320 -32.52 -2.88 -11.97
CA GLY A 320 -31.09 -3.19 -12.08
C GLY A 320 -30.25 -2.53 -10.99
N TYR A 321 -30.62 -1.31 -10.57
CA TYR A 321 -29.95 -0.65 -9.44
C TYR A 321 -30.22 -1.38 -8.12
N VAL A 322 -31.43 -1.91 -7.91
CA VAL A 322 -31.73 -2.78 -6.76
C VAL A 322 -30.89 -4.06 -6.80
N ASP A 323 -30.57 -4.59 -7.99
CA ASP A 323 -29.67 -5.73 -8.12
C ASP A 323 -28.24 -5.41 -7.67
N ASN A 324 -27.76 -4.19 -7.92
CA ASN A 324 -26.46 -3.70 -7.43
C ASN A 324 -26.49 -3.43 -5.92
N LEU A 325 -27.59 -2.90 -5.39
CA LEU A 325 -27.79 -2.65 -3.96
C LEU A 325 -27.86 -3.97 -3.16
N LEU A 326 -28.32 -5.05 -3.79
CA LEU A 326 -28.40 -6.41 -3.24
C LEU A 326 -27.22 -7.30 -3.69
N ALA A 327 -26.16 -6.72 -4.25
CA ALA A 327 -25.01 -7.49 -4.70
C ALA A 327 -24.37 -8.35 -3.58
N PRO A 328 -24.23 -7.89 -2.31
CA PRO A 328 -23.72 -8.73 -1.23
C PRO A 328 -24.52 -10.02 -1.02
N GLU A 329 -25.84 -9.91 -0.97
CA GLU A 329 -26.77 -11.03 -0.71
C GLU A 329 -26.92 -11.94 -1.92
N LYS A 330 -26.62 -11.45 -3.13
CA LYS A 330 -26.53 -12.29 -4.33
C LYS A 330 -25.23 -13.08 -4.42
N ARG A 331 -24.15 -12.59 -3.80
CA ARG A 331 -22.83 -13.23 -3.80
C ARG A 331 -22.71 -14.30 -2.71
N ALA A 332 -23.45 -14.19 -1.62
CA ALA A 332 -23.44 -15.13 -0.50
C ALA A 332 -24.80 -15.21 0.19
N THR A 333 -25.13 -16.39 0.72
CA THR A 333 -26.36 -16.64 1.50
C THR A 333 -26.38 -15.88 2.83
N SER A 334 -25.21 -15.66 3.46
CA SER A 334 -25.08 -14.95 4.73
C SER A 334 -23.84 -14.04 4.72
N PRO A 335 -23.87 -12.90 3.98
CA PRO A 335 -22.73 -12.00 3.91
C PRO A 335 -22.46 -11.34 5.27
N SER A 336 -21.18 -11.15 5.62
CA SER A 336 -20.82 -10.43 6.84
C SER A 336 -21.19 -8.95 6.77
N SER A 337 -21.34 -8.27 7.91
CA SER A 337 -21.61 -6.82 7.94
C SER A 337 -20.59 -6.01 7.13
N ASN A 338 -19.33 -6.41 7.16
CA ASN A 338 -18.26 -5.77 6.39
C ASN A 338 -18.43 -5.99 4.87
N ASP A 339 -18.83 -7.18 4.44
CA ASP A 339 -19.06 -7.49 3.02
C ASP A 339 -20.31 -6.80 2.49
N ILE A 340 -21.32 -6.57 3.35
CA ILE A 340 -22.48 -5.73 3.05
C ILE A 340 -22.03 -4.28 2.85
N ILE A 341 -21.40 -3.66 3.85
CA ILE A 341 -21.02 -2.24 3.83
C ILE A 341 -20.11 -1.90 2.64
N ASN A 342 -19.17 -2.78 2.29
CA ASN A 342 -18.22 -2.56 1.21
C ASN A 342 -18.71 -3.04 -0.16
N GLY A 343 -19.85 -3.74 -0.22
CA GLY A 343 -20.18 -4.57 -1.38
C GLY A 343 -21.35 -4.10 -2.22
N PHE A 344 -22.07 -3.06 -1.83
CA PHE A 344 -23.14 -2.51 -2.65
C PHE A 344 -22.74 -1.19 -3.28
N ASN A 345 -23.35 -0.90 -4.43
CA ASN A 345 -23.33 0.41 -5.05
C ASN A 345 -24.68 0.66 -5.72
N LEU A 346 -25.01 1.93 -5.98
CA LEU A 346 -26.24 2.27 -6.70
C LEU A 346 -26.06 2.07 -8.21
N GLY A 347 -24.94 2.57 -8.76
CA GLY A 347 -24.61 2.44 -10.18
C GLY A 347 -25.59 3.18 -11.11
N ALA A 348 -26.24 4.24 -10.63
CA ALA A 348 -27.18 5.01 -11.43
C ALA A 348 -26.50 5.72 -12.60
N ASP A 349 -27.11 5.64 -13.78
CA ASP A 349 -26.63 6.31 -14.98
C ASP A 349 -26.54 7.83 -14.78
N ASN A 350 -25.53 8.44 -15.39
CA ASN A 350 -25.22 9.84 -15.14
C ASN A 350 -26.35 10.81 -15.51
N HIS A 351 -27.23 10.45 -16.45
CA HIS A 351 -28.40 11.27 -16.81
C HIS A 351 -29.46 11.41 -15.71
N TYR A 352 -29.37 10.61 -14.64
CA TYR A 352 -30.23 10.71 -13.46
C TYR A 352 -29.62 11.62 -12.38
N ASN A 353 -28.31 11.88 -12.46
CA ASN A 353 -27.57 12.60 -11.43
C ASN A 353 -27.85 14.11 -11.43
N GLU A 354 -27.91 14.70 -10.24
CA GLU A 354 -28.00 16.14 -10.04
C GLU A 354 -26.61 16.81 -10.06
N PHE A 355 -26.55 18.13 -10.25
CA PHE A 355 -25.32 18.94 -10.17
C PHE A 355 -25.00 19.47 -8.75
N GLN A 356 -25.73 19.04 -7.73
CA GLN A 356 -25.44 19.26 -6.31
C GLN A 356 -25.82 18.02 -5.50
N SER A 357 -25.24 17.94 -4.32
CA SER A 357 -25.86 17.27 -3.17
C SER A 357 -25.74 18.20 -1.98
N ASP A 358 -26.75 18.24 -1.12
CA ASP A 358 -26.74 19.05 0.09
C ASP A 358 -27.22 18.28 1.31
N SER A 359 -27.10 18.89 2.49
CA SER A 359 -27.50 18.24 3.73
C SER A 359 -28.97 18.46 4.11
N ASN A 360 -29.82 18.88 3.17
CA ASN A 360 -31.23 19.08 3.43
C ASN A 360 -31.95 17.72 3.51
N VAL A 361 -32.99 17.65 4.33
CA VAL A 361 -33.82 16.46 4.45
C VAL A 361 -34.54 16.12 3.13
N ASN A 362 -34.79 17.12 2.30
CA ASN A 362 -35.42 16.96 0.98
C ASN A 362 -34.47 16.36 -0.07
N ASP A 363 -33.15 16.36 0.18
CA ASP A 363 -32.15 15.68 -0.67
C ASP A 363 -31.88 14.25 -0.19
N ASN A 364 -32.62 13.76 0.82
CA ASN A 364 -32.47 12.42 1.36
C ASN A 364 -33.42 11.44 0.67
N THR A 365 -32.86 10.70 -0.28
CA THR A 365 -33.56 9.71 -1.12
C THR A 365 -34.25 8.60 -0.31
N ALA A 366 -33.82 8.37 0.94
CA ALA A 366 -34.40 7.33 1.77
C ALA A 366 -35.69 7.75 2.49
N TYR A 367 -35.98 9.05 2.65
CA TYR A 367 -37.25 9.50 3.24
C TYR A 367 -38.39 9.56 2.23
N ASP A 368 -38.05 9.53 0.95
CA ASP A 368 -39.01 9.61 -0.13
C ASP A 368 -39.68 8.26 -0.42
N THR A 369 -41.01 8.30 -0.60
CA THR A 369 -41.89 7.12 -0.53
C THR A 369 -42.52 6.76 -1.87
N ALA A 370 -41.80 6.89 -2.99
CA ALA A 370 -42.30 6.44 -4.29
C ALA A 370 -42.83 4.98 -4.24
N PRO A 371 -44.16 4.76 -4.33
CA PRO A 371 -44.74 3.43 -4.09
C PRO A 371 -44.31 2.40 -5.13
N ASN A 372 -44.07 2.84 -6.37
CA ASN A 372 -43.56 2.01 -7.47
C ASN A 372 -42.14 1.50 -7.19
N LEU A 373 -41.23 2.34 -6.69
CA LEU A 373 -39.86 1.92 -6.35
C LEU A 373 -39.87 0.93 -5.18
N LYS A 374 -40.71 1.19 -4.17
CA LYS A 374 -40.91 0.26 -3.06
C LYS A 374 -41.42 -1.11 -3.54
N ALA A 375 -42.36 -1.12 -4.49
CA ALA A 375 -42.87 -2.36 -5.08
C ALA A 375 -41.78 -3.12 -5.85
N ILE A 376 -40.91 -2.42 -6.60
CA ILE A 376 -39.76 -3.04 -7.29
C ILE A 376 -38.82 -3.70 -6.26
N ILE A 377 -38.49 -3.00 -5.17
CA ILE A 377 -37.63 -3.55 -4.11
C ILE A 377 -38.29 -4.76 -3.46
N SER A 378 -39.55 -4.66 -3.03
CA SER A 378 -40.27 -5.76 -2.40
C SER A 378 -40.32 -7.00 -3.30
N LYS A 379 -40.49 -6.83 -4.62
CA LYS A 379 -40.45 -7.94 -5.58
C LYS A 379 -39.07 -8.61 -5.62
N LYS A 380 -37.97 -7.82 -5.59
CA LYS A 380 -36.60 -8.35 -5.60
C LYS A 380 -36.23 -9.05 -4.30
N LEU A 381 -36.63 -8.49 -3.15
CA LEU A 381 -36.45 -9.13 -1.84
C LEU A 381 -37.19 -10.47 -1.75
N ALA A 382 -38.45 -10.51 -2.21
CA ALA A 382 -39.23 -11.75 -2.24
C ALA A 382 -38.61 -12.81 -3.18
N ALA A 383 -38.01 -12.40 -4.29
CA ALA A 383 -37.34 -13.31 -5.22
C ALA A 383 -36.04 -13.93 -4.68
N LEU A 384 -35.41 -13.29 -3.68
CA LEU A 384 -34.18 -13.78 -3.03
C LEU A 384 -34.44 -14.47 -1.67
N ASP A 385 -35.70 -14.54 -1.22
CA ASP A 385 -36.10 -15.12 0.06
C ASP A 385 -35.34 -14.55 1.29
N LEU A 386 -35.08 -13.24 1.27
CA LEU A 386 -34.30 -12.56 2.30
C LEU A 386 -35.17 -12.18 3.51
N SER A 387 -35.17 -13.03 4.54
CA SER A 387 -35.86 -12.76 5.81
C SER A 387 -35.28 -11.55 6.56
N GLY A 388 -36.16 -10.74 7.15
CA GLY A 388 -35.80 -9.54 7.94
C GLY A 388 -35.45 -8.30 7.11
N TYR A 389 -35.24 -8.43 5.80
CA TYR A 389 -34.96 -7.28 4.93
C TYR A 389 -36.22 -6.45 4.67
N SER A 390 -36.05 -5.13 4.66
CA SER A 390 -37.13 -4.18 4.34
C SER A 390 -36.77 -3.31 3.15
N ALA A 391 -37.79 -2.80 2.45
CA ALA A 391 -37.55 -1.84 1.37
C ALA A 391 -36.86 -0.55 1.88
N LYS A 392 -37.08 -0.17 3.14
CA LYS A 392 -36.43 0.99 3.76
C LYS A 392 -34.93 0.78 3.90
N MET A 393 -34.46 -0.43 4.27
CA MET A 393 -33.03 -0.76 4.32
C MET A 393 -32.37 -0.60 2.94
N ILE A 394 -33.03 -1.04 1.87
CA ILE A 394 -32.48 -0.91 0.50
C ILE A 394 -32.48 0.54 0.02
N MET A 395 -33.50 1.33 0.39
CA MET A 395 -33.48 2.78 0.13
C MET A 395 -32.39 3.49 0.95
N ASN A 396 -32.13 3.06 2.19
CA ASN A 396 -31.01 3.57 2.98
C ASN A 396 -29.66 3.24 2.31
N ARG A 397 -29.52 2.09 1.63
CA ARG A 397 -28.33 1.79 0.82
C ARG A 397 -28.20 2.73 -0.38
N ALA A 398 -29.30 3.05 -1.06
CA ALA A 398 -29.28 4.02 -2.15
C ALA A 398 -28.82 5.41 -1.65
N GLU A 399 -29.36 5.86 -0.52
CA GLU A 399 -28.94 7.11 0.13
C GLU A 399 -27.47 7.06 0.54
N ALA A 400 -26.99 5.97 1.14
CA ALA A 400 -25.58 5.85 1.56
C ALA A 400 -24.57 6.04 0.41
N MET A 401 -25.00 5.85 -0.85
CA MET A 401 -24.18 6.08 -2.04
C MET A 401 -24.21 7.53 -2.55
N SER A 402 -25.19 8.33 -2.11
CA SER A 402 -25.22 9.77 -2.34
C SER A 402 -24.18 10.48 -1.48
N CYS A 403 -23.82 11.72 -1.84
CA CYS A 403 -22.86 12.48 -1.05
C CYS A 403 -23.44 12.86 0.31
N GLY A 404 -24.70 13.31 0.35
CA GLY A 404 -25.44 13.59 1.59
C GLY A 404 -25.52 12.37 2.51
N GLY A 405 -25.79 11.18 1.96
CA GLY A 405 -25.85 9.93 2.70
C GLY A 405 -24.51 9.49 3.27
N CYS A 406 -23.48 9.38 2.42
CA CYS A 406 -22.15 8.93 2.83
C CYS A 406 -21.56 9.80 3.95
N HIS A 407 -21.80 11.12 3.88
CA HIS A 407 -21.21 12.07 4.81
C HIS A 407 -22.07 12.38 6.04
N ARG A 408 -23.41 12.24 5.98
CA ARG A 408 -24.28 12.66 7.10
C ARG A 408 -25.56 11.85 7.24
N ASN A 409 -26.38 11.78 6.18
CA ASN A 409 -27.76 11.33 6.27
C ASN A 409 -27.91 9.83 6.57
N SER A 410 -26.87 9.04 6.26
CA SER A 410 -26.85 7.60 6.53
C SER A 410 -26.07 7.21 7.79
N ASN A 411 -25.54 8.15 8.57
CA ASN A 411 -24.85 7.79 9.82
C ASN A 411 -25.81 7.01 10.75
N ASP A 412 -25.41 5.79 11.15
CA ASP A 412 -26.21 4.85 11.95
C ASP A 412 -27.52 4.35 11.33
N THR A 413 -27.76 4.57 10.03
CA THR A 413 -28.98 4.03 9.41
C THR A 413 -28.87 2.53 9.20
N GLU A 414 -29.96 1.82 9.49
CA GLU A 414 -30.02 0.37 9.27
C GLU A 414 -30.10 0.06 7.77
N ILE A 415 -29.11 -0.67 7.24
CA ILE A 415 -28.97 -1.01 5.82
C ILE A 415 -29.15 -2.50 5.54
N ALA A 416 -29.15 -3.32 6.58
CA ALA A 416 -29.49 -4.74 6.57
C ALA A 416 -29.89 -5.14 8.01
N PRO A 417 -30.51 -6.32 8.22
CA PRO A 417 -30.86 -6.78 9.56
C PRO A 417 -29.64 -6.77 10.50
N ASN A 418 -29.68 -5.95 11.56
CA ASN A 418 -28.58 -5.77 12.52
C ASN A 418 -27.27 -5.21 11.92
N VAL A 419 -27.34 -4.54 10.77
CA VAL A 419 -26.19 -3.89 10.13
C VAL A 419 -26.52 -2.42 9.88
N ASN A 420 -25.75 -1.55 10.53
CA ASN A 420 -25.88 -0.10 10.38
C ASN A 420 -24.73 0.44 9.53
N TRP A 421 -25.04 1.48 8.74
CA TRP A 421 -24.02 2.21 8.01
C TRP A 421 -23.10 2.97 8.98
N PRO A 422 -21.76 2.90 8.79
CA PRO A 422 -20.80 3.41 9.74
C PRO A 422 -20.78 4.95 9.80
N LYS A 423 -20.41 5.49 10.95
CA LYS A 423 -20.37 6.94 11.20
C LYS A 423 -19.20 7.65 10.51
N SER A 424 -19.50 8.72 9.79
CA SER A 424 -18.51 9.74 9.45
C SER A 424 -18.05 10.56 10.68
N GLN A 425 -16.94 11.30 10.57
CA GLN A 425 -16.49 12.20 11.63
C GLN A 425 -17.20 13.55 11.45
N SER A 426 -18.38 13.67 12.07
CA SER A 426 -19.35 14.74 11.85
C SER A 426 -19.91 14.75 10.42
N PHE A 427 -19.08 15.13 9.46
CA PHE A 427 -19.42 15.20 8.04
C PHE A 427 -18.28 14.64 7.18
N VAL A 428 -17.01 14.87 7.52
CA VAL A 428 -15.88 14.49 6.66
C VAL A 428 -15.32 13.12 7.03
N HIS A 429 -14.61 12.50 6.09
CA HIS A 429 -13.77 11.33 6.37
C HIS A 429 -12.33 11.69 6.73
N VAL A 430 -11.92 12.92 6.43
CA VAL A 430 -10.68 13.54 6.90
C VAL A 430 -10.93 15.00 7.22
N ASP A 431 -10.57 15.44 8.42
CA ASP A 431 -10.71 16.85 8.83
C ASP A 431 -9.50 17.72 8.43
N GLU A 432 -9.57 18.99 8.79
CA GLU A 432 -8.52 19.98 8.54
C GLU A 432 -7.20 19.65 9.24
N GLN A 433 -7.25 18.85 10.31
CA GLN A 433 -6.09 18.39 11.07
C GLN A 433 -5.56 17.04 10.55
N GLY A 434 -6.25 16.40 9.60
CA GLY A 434 -5.88 15.10 9.06
C GLY A 434 -6.43 13.91 9.86
N THR A 435 -7.30 14.14 10.85
CA THR A 435 -7.95 13.06 11.61
C THR A 435 -8.89 12.30 10.68
N LEU A 436 -8.81 10.96 10.73
CA LEU A 436 -9.63 10.08 9.91
C LEU A 436 -10.86 9.60 10.68
N SER A 437 -12.02 9.55 10.01
CA SER A 437 -13.27 9.04 10.60
C SER A 437 -13.24 7.55 10.91
N SER A 438 -14.01 7.10 11.91
CA SER A 438 -14.16 5.67 12.24
C SER A 438 -14.69 4.85 11.07
N ALA A 439 -15.66 5.34 10.29
CA ALA A 439 -16.09 4.66 9.06
C ALA A 439 -14.91 4.34 8.13
N LEU A 440 -13.97 5.28 8.00
CA LEU A 440 -12.81 5.11 7.14
C LEU A 440 -11.80 4.13 7.77
N THR A 441 -11.43 4.32 9.03
CA THR A 441 -10.39 3.52 9.70
C THR A 441 -10.84 2.10 10.06
N GLU A 442 -12.13 1.89 10.35
CA GLU A 442 -12.66 0.61 10.83
C GLU A 442 -13.35 -0.21 9.75
N GLN A 443 -13.86 0.41 8.68
CA GLN A 443 -14.60 -0.30 7.62
C GLN A 443 -13.89 -0.25 6.26
N PHE A 444 -13.71 0.95 5.69
CA PHE A 444 -13.29 1.07 4.29
C PHE A 444 -11.79 0.84 4.06
N LEU A 445 -10.91 1.41 4.88
CA LEU A 445 -9.46 1.20 4.73
C LEU A 445 -9.05 -0.25 4.95
N PRO A 446 -9.60 -1.00 5.94
CA PRO A 446 -9.33 -2.43 6.05
C PRO A 446 -9.69 -3.23 4.81
N ALA A 447 -10.85 -2.94 4.21
CA ALA A 447 -11.30 -3.63 3.01
C ALA A 447 -10.39 -3.33 1.80
N ARG A 448 -9.99 -2.07 1.63
CA ARG A 448 -9.05 -1.65 0.58
C ARG A 448 -7.65 -2.24 0.76
N ALA A 449 -7.17 -2.34 2.01
CA ALA A 449 -5.89 -2.97 2.31
C ALA A 449 -5.91 -4.46 1.92
N ALA A 450 -7.00 -5.15 2.27
CA ALA A 450 -7.17 -6.56 1.94
C ALA A 450 -7.23 -6.78 0.43
N LEU A 451 -7.95 -5.93 -0.32
CA LEU A 451 -7.96 -5.97 -1.77
C LEU A 451 -6.57 -5.71 -2.38
N LEU A 452 -5.86 -4.69 -1.91
CA LEU A 452 -4.53 -4.36 -2.46
C LEU A 452 -3.56 -5.52 -2.23
N ALA A 453 -3.64 -6.15 -1.05
CA ALA A 453 -2.88 -7.36 -0.74
C ALA A 453 -3.30 -8.53 -1.64
N ASP A 454 -4.60 -8.82 -1.79
CA ASP A 454 -5.12 -9.91 -2.64
C ASP A 454 -4.69 -9.73 -4.10
N TYR A 455 -4.91 -8.54 -4.66
CA TYR A 455 -4.50 -8.22 -6.02
C TYR A 455 -3.00 -8.44 -6.20
N TRP A 456 -2.18 -7.98 -5.25
CA TRP A 456 -0.74 -8.20 -5.26
C TRP A 456 -0.39 -9.69 -5.24
N GLN A 457 -1.03 -10.47 -4.36
CA GLN A 457 -0.81 -11.91 -4.24
C GLN A 457 -1.12 -12.65 -5.54
N LYS A 458 -2.17 -12.22 -6.27
CA LYS A 458 -2.62 -12.82 -7.53
C LYS A 458 -1.84 -12.34 -8.76
N THR A 459 -1.17 -11.18 -8.69
CA THR A 459 -0.51 -10.57 -9.86
C THR A 459 1.01 -10.70 -9.87
N VAL A 460 1.63 -11.13 -8.77
CA VAL A 460 3.08 -11.29 -8.69
C VAL A 460 3.44 -12.76 -8.75
N GLY A 461 4.25 -13.12 -9.75
CA GLY A 461 4.50 -14.51 -10.13
C GLY A 461 5.11 -15.37 -9.01
N TRP A 462 6.09 -14.85 -8.27
CA TRP A 462 6.79 -15.61 -7.24
C TRP A 462 6.88 -14.85 -5.92
N ARG A 463 6.35 -15.48 -4.86
CA ARG A 463 6.46 -15.01 -3.48
C ARG A 463 7.31 -15.99 -2.68
N PHE A 464 8.59 -15.70 -2.57
CA PHE A 464 9.52 -16.47 -1.72
C PHE A 464 9.20 -16.29 -0.24
N ALA A 465 9.74 -17.17 0.60
CA ALA A 465 9.52 -17.11 2.04
C ALA A 465 9.83 -15.72 2.62
N GLU A 466 8.90 -15.22 3.44
CA GLU A 466 9.07 -14.03 4.25
C GLU A 466 9.83 -14.45 5.52
N VAL A 467 11.08 -13.98 5.65
CA VAL A 467 11.92 -14.33 6.79
C VAL A 467 11.72 -13.28 7.89
N ASP A 468 11.09 -13.70 9.00
CA ASP A 468 11.04 -12.96 10.28
C ASP A 468 11.81 -13.79 11.33
N HIS A 469 13.04 -14.21 10.97
CA HIS A 469 13.93 -15.11 11.74
C HIS A 469 14.60 -14.42 12.95
N SER A 470 14.64 -13.10 12.93
CA SER A 470 14.94 -12.16 14.04
C SER A 470 15.31 -10.81 13.43
N ASP A 471 15.20 -9.72 14.19
CA ASP A 471 15.75 -8.43 13.75
C ASP A 471 17.25 -8.51 13.42
N PHE A 472 17.96 -9.46 14.04
CA PHE A 472 19.32 -9.85 13.71
C PHE A 472 19.49 -10.28 12.24
N TYR A 473 18.50 -10.95 11.63
CA TYR A 473 18.58 -11.49 10.27
C TYR A 473 17.77 -10.76 9.18
N SER A 474 16.79 -9.89 9.51
CA SER A 474 15.86 -9.39 8.46
C SER A 474 15.41 -7.92 8.45
N ASN A 475 16.01 -6.98 9.20
CA ASN A 475 15.54 -5.57 9.18
C ASN A 475 16.63 -4.49 9.06
N PHE A 476 17.28 -4.34 7.88
CA PHE A 476 18.08 -3.17 7.42
C PHE A 476 19.00 -2.45 8.44
N GLY A 477 19.34 -3.11 9.54
CA GLY A 477 20.09 -2.64 10.70
C GLY A 477 20.64 -3.79 11.57
N GLY A 478 20.49 -5.05 11.10
CA GLY A 478 21.17 -6.24 11.60
C GLY A 478 22.17 -6.81 10.57
N PHE A 479 22.59 -8.07 10.79
CA PHE A 479 23.63 -8.80 10.06
C PHE A 479 23.45 -8.81 8.52
N TYR A 480 22.19 -8.81 8.06
CA TYR A 480 21.83 -8.64 6.65
C TYR A 480 21.04 -7.38 6.41
N ASN A 481 21.45 -6.64 5.39
CA ASN A 481 20.68 -5.53 4.84
C ASN A 481 20.34 -5.73 3.34
N ALA A 482 20.58 -6.95 2.84
CA ALA A 482 20.03 -7.45 1.59
C ALA A 482 18.83 -8.38 1.89
N PRO A 483 17.78 -8.39 1.06
CA PRO A 483 16.64 -9.27 1.26
C PRO A 483 17.04 -10.74 1.06
N ASN A 484 17.27 -11.47 2.15
CA ASN A 484 17.36 -12.92 2.15
C ASN A 484 15.97 -13.49 2.45
N HIS A 485 15.50 -14.40 1.61
CA HIS A 485 14.08 -14.78 1.51
C HIS A 485 13.89 -16.29 1.58
N ALA A 486 14.91 -17.02 2.00
CA ALA A 486 14.89 -18.46 2.08
C ALA A 486 15.63 -18.92 3.35
N ASN A 487 15.78 -20.23 3.51
CA ASN A 487 16.60 -20.77 4.59
C ASN A 487 18.06 -20.95 4.13
N SER A 488 18.90 -21.62 4.92
CA SER A 488 20.34 -21.72 4.62
C SER A 488 20.64 -22.45 3.30
N ALA A 489 19.81 -23.40 2.86
CA ALA A 489 20.15 -24.31 1.76
C ALA A 489 18.98 -24.65 0.81
N ALA A 490 17.78 -24.11 1.01
CA ALA A 490 16.63 -24.39 0.17
C ALA A 490 15.79 -23.14 -0.06
N PHE A 491 15.18 -23.05 -1.24
CA PHE A 491 14.15 -22.07 -1.57
C PHE A 491 12.77 -22.70 -1.42
N ALA A 492 11.81 -21.88 -1.01
CA ALA A 492 10.39 -22.15 -1.14
C ALA A 492 9.71 -20.91 -1.69
N ALA A 493 8.86 -21.09 -2.69
CA ALA A 493 8.14 -20.01 -3.34
C ALA A 493 6.67 -20.35 -3.53
N LEU A 494 5.83 -19.37 -3.23
CA LEU A 494 4.39 -19.39 -3.38
C LEU A 494 4.05 -18.81 -4.77
N LYS A 495 3.32 -19.59 -5.55
CA LYS A 495 2.79 -19.20 -6.86
C LYS A 495 1.57 -18.29 -6.72
N ALA A 496 1.15 -17.67 -7.82
CA ALA A 496 -0.04 -16.81 -7.88
C ALA A 496 -1.35 -17.56 -7.56
N ASP A 497 -1.41 -18.88 -7.83
CA ASP A 497 -2.54 -19.74 -7.50
C ASP A 497 -2.57 -20.18 -6.03
N GLY A 498 -1.59 -19.76 -5.23
CA GLY A 498 -1.47 -20.12 -3.83
C GLY A 498 -0.88 -21.50 -3.57
N SER A 499 -0.29 -22.17 -4.57
CA SER A 499 0.49 -23.41 -4.40
C SER A 499 1.97 -23.14 -4.13
N ILE A 500 2.69 -24.11 -3.55
CA ILE A 500 4.08 -23.95 -3.13
C ILE A 500 5.00 -24.85 -3.97
N VAL A 501 6.11 -24.28 -4.42
CA VAL A 501 7.26 -25.03 -4.94
C VAL A 501 8.44 -24.88 -3.98
N ALA A 502 9.27 -25.91 -3.89
CA ALA A 502 10.54 -25.85 -3.17
C ALA A 502 11.63 -26.58 -3.95
N TRP A 503 12.87 -26.12 -3.80
CA TRP A 503 14.06 -26.75 -4.37
C TRP A 503 15.31 -26.42 -3.54
N GLY A 504 16.39 -27.17 -3.74
CA GLY A 504 17.63 -27.10 -2.95
C GLY A 504 17.81 -28.35 -2.10
N ASP A 505 18.49 -28.23 -0.96
CA ASP A 505 18.79 -29.37 -0.09
C ASP A 505 17.50 -30.00 0.48
N ALA A 506 17.38 -31.32 0.34
CA ALA A 506 16.19 -32.04 0.79
C ALA A 506 16.01 -32.02 2.31
N GLY A 507 17.11 -32.06 3.08
CA GLY A 507 17.09 -31.98 4.55
C GLY A 507 16.65 -30.62 5.07
N HIS A 508 16.82 -29.57 4.26
CA HIS A 508 16.37 -28.21 4.55
C HIS A 508 15.00 -27.88 3.95
N GLY A 509 14.25 -28.87 3.48
CA GLY A 509 12.91 -28.64 2.90
C GLY A 509 12.92 -28.19 1.45
N GLY A 510 14.02 -28.38 0.72
CA GLY A 510 14.07 -28.26 -0.74
C GLY A 510 13.24 -29.32 -1.47
N THR A 511 12.68 -30.28 -0.73
CA THR A 511 11.66 -31.23 -1.20
C THR A 511 10.55 -31.36 -0.16
N GLY A 512 9.42 -31.97 -0.52
CA GLY A 512 8.33 -32.23 0.42
C GLY A 512 7.46 -31.02 0.74
N ALA A 513 7.48 -29.99 -0.11
CA ALA A 513 6.51 -28.89 -0.03
C ALA A 513 5.07 -29.44 -0.07
N PRO A 514 4.14 -28.86 0.70
CA PRO A 514 2.81 -29.41 0.83
C PRO A 514 2.00 -29.26 -0.47
N SER A 515 1.19 -30.27 -0.78
CA SER A 515 0.28 -30.25 -1.91
C SER A 515 -0.94 -29.35 -1.67
N GLY A 516 -1.46 -28.75 -2.72
CA GLY A 516 -2.68 -27.94 -2.68
C GLY A 516 -2.42 -26.45 -2.92
N ASN A 517 -3.47 -25.66 -2.77
CA ASN A 517 -3.48 -24.21 -2.98
C ASN A 517 -4.03 -23.47 -1.74
N GLY A 518 -4.18 -22.14 -1.85
CA GLY A 518 -4.72 -21.30 -0.78
C GLY A 518 -3.72 -20.92 0.32
N TYR A 519 -2.42 -21.17 0.11
CA TYR A 519 -1.37 -20.63 0.97
C TYR A 519 -1.19 -19.14 0.69
N THR A 520 -0.97 -18.36 1.74
CA THR A 520 -0.84 -16.90 1.66
C THR A 520 0.57 -16.43 1.99
N ASN A 521 1.30 -17.14 2.85
CA ASN A 521 2.66 -16.79 3.27
C ASN A 521 3.48 -18.06 3.50
N ILE A 522 4.79 -17.95 3.29
CA ILE A 522 5.78 -18.97 3.67
C ILE A 522 6.77 -18.30 4.62
N TYR A 523 7.13 -18.99 5.68
CA TYR A 523 8.12 -18.59 6.67
C TYR A 523 9.19 -19.66 6.76
N SER A 524 10.38 -19.32 7.28
CA SER A 524 11.47 -20.28 7.42
C SER A 524 12.29 -20.09 8.70
N THR A 525 12.72 -21.21 9.27
CA THR A 525 13.88 -21.28 10.17
C THR A 525 15.14 -21.47 9.33
N SER A 526 16.28 -21.82 9.94
CA SER A 526 17.50 -22.11 9.19
C SER A 526 17.39 -23.36 8.31
N ALA A 527 16.51 -24.32 8.61
CA ALA A 527 16.41 -25.59 7.87
C ALA A 527 14.98 -26.14 7.69
N ALA A 528 13.94 -25.35 7.99
CA ALA A 528 12.56 -25.75 7.79
C ALA A 528 11.71 -24.59 7.27
N PHE A 529 10.53 -24.93 6.75
CA PHE A 529 9.53 -23.98 6.29
C PHE A 529 8.19 -24.21 7.00
N ALA A 530 7.42 -23.13 7.13
CA ALA A 530 6.03 -23.15 7.56
C ALA A 530 5.18 -22.27 6.63
N ALA A 531 4.09 -22.81 6.10
CA ALA A 531 3.15 -22.10 5.26
C ALA A 531 1.84 -21.82 5.99
N LEU A 532 1.35 -20.60 5.85
CA LEU A 532 0.08 -20.11 6.41
C LEU A 532 -0.98 -20.09 5.32
N LYS A 533 -2.20 -20.53 5.64
CA LYS A 533 -3.38 -20.42 4.77
C LYS A 533 -4.27 -19.23 5.13
N ALA A 534 -5.18 -18.86 4.24
CA ALA A 534 -6.13 -17.76 4.45
C ALA A 534 -7.05 -17.95 5.67
N ASP A 535 -7.36 -19.19 6.05
CA ASP A 535 -8.12 -19.52 7.27
C ASP A 535 -7.27 -19.44 8.55
N GLY A 536 -5.96 -19.22 8.39
CA GLY A 536 -4.99 -19.17 9.48
C GLY A 536 -4.51 -20.54 9.95
N SER A 537 -4.74 -21.62 9.20
CA SER A 537 -4.10 -22.93 9.46
C SER A 537 -2.65 -22.97 8.95
N ILE A 538 -1.83 -23.82 9.57
CA ILE A 538 -0.37 -23.88 9.33
C ILE A 538 0.03 -25.29 8.90
N VAL A 539 0.91 -25.37 7.89
CA VAL A 539 1.60 -26.62 7.50
C VAL A 539 3.10 -26.38 7.50
N ALA A 540 3.90 -27.30 8.04
CA ALA A 540 5.36 -27.19 8.03
C ALA A 540 6.01 -28.40 7.34
N TRP A 541 7.22 -28.19 6.82
CA TRP A 541 8.06 -29.23 6.22
C TRP A 541 9.55 -28.88 6.32
N GLY A 542 10.43 -29.82 5.96
CA GLY A 542 11.87 -29.71 6.12
C GLY A 542 12.35 -30.38 7.42
N SER A 543 13.45 -29.89 7.99
CA SER A 543 14.06 -30.49 9.18
C SER A 543 13.11 -30.50 10.38
N SER A 544 12.81 -31.69 10.92
CA SER A 544 11.93 -31.83 12.08
C SER A 544 12.52 -31.21 13.35
N SER A 545 13.85 -31.19 13.49
CA SER A 545 14.53 -30.55 14.62
C SER A 545 14.44 -29.03 14.58
N ASP A 546 14.13 -28.46 13.41
CA ASP A 546 14.07 -27.01 13.18
C ASP A 546 12.64 -26.52 12.94
N GLY A 547 11.63 -27.29 13.36
CA GLY A 547 10.22 -26.90 13.26
C GLY A 547 9.53 -27.32 11.97
N GLY A 548 10.14 -28.18 11.14
CA GLY A 548 9.51 -28.80 9.97
C GLY A 548 8.40 -29.80 10.29
N SER A 549 8.08 -29.98 11.57
CA SER A 549 6.98 -30.81 12.08
C SER A 549 6.49 -30.26 13.43
N GLY A 550 5.37 -30.78 13.94
CA GLY A 550 4.85 -30.39 15.26
C GLY A 550 4.06 -29.08 15.27
N VAL A 551 3.48 -28.70 14.13
CA VAL A 551 2.64 -27.50 14.02
C VAL A 551 1.46 -27.56 15.01
N PRO A 552 1.07 -26.42 15.61
CA PRO A 552 -0.07 -26.38 16.51
C PRO A 552 -1.38 -26.63 15.74
N SER A 553 -2.30 -27.37 16.37
CA SER A 553 -3.63 -27.60 15.81
C SER A 553 -4.49 -26.34 15.82
N GLY A 554 -5.35 -26.21 14.81
CA GLY A 554 -6.35 -25.15 14.72
C GLY A 554 -6.06 -24.12 13.64
N ASN A 555 -6.82 -23.04 13.66
CA ASN A 555 -6.82 -21.99 12.66
C ASN A 555 -6.83 -20.59 13.32
N GLY A 556 -6.96 -19.54 12.52
CA GLY A 556 -6.97 -18.15 12.98
C GLY A 556 -5.60 -17.60 13.38
N TYR A 557 -4.51 -18.30 13.05
CA TYR A 557 -3.17 -17.70 13.07
C TYR A 557 -3.04 -16.69 11.94
N THR A 558 -2.28 -15.65 12.20
CA THR A 558 -2.24 -14.46 11.34
C THR A 558 -0.82 -14.09 10.92
N LYS A 559 0.16 -14.53 11.70
CA LYS A 559 1.58 -14.33 11.43
C LYS A 559 2.40 -15.40 12.14
N ILE A 560 3.49 -15.81 11.51
CA ILE A 560 4.50 -16.70 12.10
C ILE A 560 5.82 -15.92 12.22
N TYR A 561 6.53 -16.17 13.30
CA TYR A 561 7.86 -15.66 13.61
C TYR A 561 8.78 -16.84 13.80
N SER A 562 10.07 -16.69 13.52
CA SER A 562 11.01 -17.80 13.59
C SER A 562 12.26 -17.39 14.37
N THR A 563 12.90 -18.34 15.04
CA THR A 563 14.32 -18.23 15.45
C THR A 563 15.17 -19.01 14.45
N GLY A 564 16.43 -19.30 14.82
CA GLY A 564 17.26 -20.30 14.14
C GLY A 564 16.56 -21.62 13.88
N HIS A 565 15.76 -22.09 14.84
CA HIS A 565 15.40 -23.50 14.97
C HIS A 565 13.98 -23.75 15.48
N ALA A 566 13.18 -22.69 15.68
CA ALA A 566 11.81 -22.78 16.16
C ALA A 566 10.91 -21.72 15.52
N PHE A 567 9.61 -21.95 15.60
CA PHE A 567 8.57 -21.03 15.15
C PHE A 567 7.64 -20.62 16.31
N ALA A 568 7.05 -19.43 16.19
CA ALA A 568 5.98 -18.93 17.05
C ALA A 568 4.90 -18.26 16.19
N ALA A 569 3.65 -18.74 16.29
CA ALA A 569 2.50 -18.20 15.57
C ALA A 569 1.61 -17.35 16.48
N LEU A 570 1.20 -16.19 15.96
CA LEU A 570 0.35 -15.20 16.62
C LEU A 570 -1.06 -15.19 16.04
N LYS A 571 -2.08 -15.19 16.90
CA LYS A 571 -3.49 -15.00 16.52
C LYS A 571 -3.93 -13.55 16.67
N ALA A 572 -5.07 -13.21 16.08
CA ALA A 572 -5.65 -11.87 16.14
C ALA A 572 -6.04 -11.41 17.55
N ASP A 573 -6.42 -12.33 18.44
CA ASP A 573 -6.67 -12.03 19.84
C ASP A 573 -5.37 -11.80 20.63
N GLY A 574 -4.21 -12.05 20.02
CA GLY A 574 -2.90 -11.92 20.61
C GLY A 574 -2.44 -13.17 21.37
N SER A 575 -3.07 -14.33 21.21
CA SER A 575 -2.55 -15.60 21.73
C SER A 575 -1.41 -16.15 20.88
N ILE A 576 -0.48 -16.88 21.51
CA ILE A 576 0.77 -17.37 20.89
C ILE A 576 0.87 -18.89 21.03
N ALA A 577 1.25 -19.57 19.96
CA ALA A 577 1.66 -20.98 19.99
C ALA A 577 3.07 -21.12 19.39
N ALA A 578 3.93 -21.93 20.00
CA ALA A 578 5.29 -22.18 19.50
C ALA A 578 5.54 -23.67 19.25
N TRP A 579 6.43 -23.97 18.30
CA TRP A 579 6.88 -25.33 17.98
C TRP A 579 8.30 -25.33 17.41
N GLY A 580 8.93 -26.51 17.31
CA GLY A 580 10.31 -26.69 16.88
C GLY A 580 11.26 -26.97 18.04
N ALA A 581 12.53 -26.59 17.94
CA ALA A 581 13.53 -26.90 18.95
C ALA A 581 13.23 -26.26 20.31
N ASN A 582 13.11 -27.08 21.36
CA ASN A 582 12.82 -26.61 22.73
C ASN A 582 13.85 -25.57 23.22
N TRP A 583 15.13 -25.80 22.93
CA TRP A 583 16.23 -24.91 23.32
C TRP A 583 16.25 -23.58 22.53
N ALA A 584 15.45 -23.47 21.47
CA ALA A 584 15.31 -22.27 20.64
C ALA A 584 13.95 -21.56 20.80
N GLY A 585 13.18 -21.91 21.85
CA GLY A 585 11.85 -21.32 22.08
C GLY A 585 10.70 -22.04 21.38
N GLY A 586 10.91 -23.25 20.87
CA GLY A 586 9.86 -24.11 20.33
C GLY A 586 8.85 -24.61 21.37
N THR A 587 9.12 -24.35 22.65
CA THR A 587 8.22 -24.62 23.78
C THR A 587 8.24 -23.44 24.76
N GLY A 588 7.22 -23.33 25.61
CA GLY A 588 7.18 -22.33 26.68
C GLY A 588 6.69 -20.94 26.25
N ALA A 589 5.96 -20.86 25.13
CA ALA A 589 5.26 -19.64 24.74
C ALA A 589 4.33 -19.15 25.88
N PRO A 590 4.19 -17.84 26.08
CA PRO A 590 3.42 -17.30 27.19
C PRO A 590 1.93 -17.61 27.04
N SER A 591 1.28 -17.93 28.17
CA SER A 591 -0.17 -18.10 28.24
C SER A 591 -0.90 -16.75 28.18
N GLY A 592 -2.11 -16.75 27.62
CA GLY A 592 -2.98 -15.58 27.57
C GLY A 592 -3.01 -14.92 26.19
N ASN A 593 -3.57 -13.71 26.14
CA ASN A 593 -3.86 -12.98 24.91
C ASN A 593 -3.41 -11.51 25.02
N GLY A 594 -3.68 -10.70 23.98
CA GLY A 594 -3.33 -9.28 23.94
C GLY A 594 -1.88 -8.97 23.54
N TYR A 595 -1.09 -9.97 23.14
CA TYR A 595 0.19 -9.73 22.48
C TYR A 595 -0.06 -9.18 21.08
N THR A 596 0.75 -8.20 20.69
CA THR A 596 0.61 -7.48 19.42
C THR A 596 1.74 -7.78 18.46
N LYS A 597 2.90 -8.22 18.98
CA LYS A 597 4.09 -8.53 18.19
C LYS A 597 5.03 -9.47 18.93
N ILE A 598 5.75 -10.29 18.15
CA ILE A 598 6.85 -11.15 18.61
C ILE A 598 8.15 -10.66 17.96
N TYR A 599 9.24 -10.72 18.71
CA TYR A 599 10.60 -10.33 18.34
C TYR A 599 11.52 -11.53 18.61
N PRO A 600 12.05 -12.19 17.58
CA PRO A 600 12.99 -13.28 17.75
C PRO A 600 14.43 -12.79 17.90
N ASN A 601 15.26 -13.65 18.48
CA ASN A 601 16.71 -13.70 18.29
C ASN A 601 17.10 -15.09 17.72
N GLY A 602 18.39 -15.46 17.69
CA GLY A 602 18.80 -16.76 17.17
C GLY A 602 18.23 -17.99 17.92
N TYR A 603 17.89 -17.83 19.21
CA TYR A 603 17.61 -18.92 20.15
C TYR A 603 16.41 -18.67 21.10
N ALA A 604 15.75 -17.52 21.01
CA ALA A 604 14.71 -17.09 21.95
C ALA A 604 13.74 -16.11 21.28
N PHE A 605 12.58 -15.96 21.89
CA PHE A 605 11.55 -15.02 21.47
C PHE A 605 11.23 -14.05 22.61
N THR A 606 10.77 -12.86 22.22
CA THR A 606 10.17 -11.88 23.10
C THR A 606 8.85 -11.37 22.51
N ALA A 607 7.76 -11.39 23.27
CA ALA A 607 6.45 -10.87 22.86
C ALA A 607 6.10 -9.59 23.62
N VAL A 608 5.39 -8.68 22.94
CA VAL A 608 5.02 -7.34 23.43
C VAL A 608 3.51 -7.14 23.37
N LYS A 609 2.91 -6.65 24.45
CA LYS A 609 1.49 -6.25 24.49
C LYS A 609 1.27 -4.79 24.08
N ALA A 610 0.02 -4.38 23.90
CA ALA A 610 -0.34 -3.03 23.49
C ALA A 610 0.17 -1.92 24.44
N ASP A 611 0.28 -2.22 25.74
CA ASP A 611 0.85 -1.31 26.74
C ASP A 611 2.39 -1.26 26.68
N GLY A 612 3.02 -2.11 25.87
CA GLY A 612 4.48 -2.25 25.76
C GLY A 612 5.10 -3.13 26.84
N SER A 613 4.31 -3.93 27.58
CA SER A 613 4.85 -4.95 28.49
C SER A 613 5.46 -6.12 27.72
N ILE A 614 6.54 -6.68 28.28
CA ILE A 614 7.39 -7.67 27.62
C ILE A 614 7.27 -9.05 28.30
N THR A 615 7.26 -10.12 27.51
CA THR A 615 7.47 -11.49 27.98
C THR A 615 8.43 -12.23 27.05
N ALA A 616 9.49 -12.82 27.59
CA ALA A 616 10.48 -13.58 26.81
C ALA A 616 10.45 -15.07 27.16
N TRP A 617 10.83 -15.92 26.19
CA TRP A 617 10.97 -17.37 26.38
C TRP A 617 11.99 -17.96 25.40
N GLY A 618 12.42 -19.21 25.65
CA GLY A 618 13.41 -19.92 24.84
C GLY A 618 14.79 -20.01 25.51
N GLY A 619 15.84 -20.11 24.70
CA GLY A 619 17.23 -20.30 25.15
C GLY A 619 17.86 -19.04 25.75
N ALA A 620 19.18 -18.89 25.59
CA ALA A 620 19.90 -17.72 26.06
C ALA A 620 19.38 -16.44 25.36
N GLY A 621 18.74 -15.55 26.12
CA GLY A 621 17.93 -14.42 25.63
C GLY A 621 16.46 -14.47 26.06
N GLY A 622 15.95 -15.65 26.40
CA GLY A 622 14.59 -15.88 26.93
C GLY A 622 14.45 -15.58 28.43
N THR A 623 15.52 -15.12 29.09
CA THR A 623 15.57 -14.86 30.54
C THR A 623 15.93 -13.40 30.82
N GLY A 624 15.49 -12.88 31.96
CA GLY A 624 15.87 -11.54 32.41
C GLY A 624 15.18 -10.39 31.68
N ALA A 625 14.08 -10.65 30.96
CA ALA A 625 13.31 -9.60 30.31
C ALA A 625 12.87 -8.52 31.32
N PRO A 626 12.89 -7.23 30.95
CA PRO A 626 12.63 -6.15 31.88
C PRO A 626 11.18 -6.13 32.36
N SER A 627 10.99 -5.70 33.60
CA SER A 627 9.66 -5.40 34.13
C SER A 627 9.17 -4.03 33.64
N GLY A 628 7.85 -3.83 33.65
CA GLY A 628 7.20 -2.60 33.23
C GLY A 628 6.66 -2.60 31.81
N SER A 629 6.25 -1.42 31.34
CA SER A 629 5.53 -1.21 30.08
C SER A 629 6.15 -0.04 29.27
N GLY A 630 5.64 0.23 28.08
CA GLY A 630 6.11 1.32 27.20
C GLY A 630 7.23 0.94 26.23
N TYR A 631 7.64 -0.32 26.17
CA TYR A 631 8.59 -0.79 25.15
C TYR A 631 7.86 -1.03 23.83
N THR A 632 8.32 -0.41 22.75
CA THR A 632 7.66 -0.51 21.44
C THR A 632 8.55 -1.06 20.34
N LYS A 633 9.88 -1.00 20.53
CA LYS A 633 10.89 -1.51 19.60
C LYS A 633 11.94 -2.30 20.37
N ILE A 634 12.16 -3.54 19.96
CA ILE A 634 13.16 -4.46 20.51
C ILE A 634 14.13 -4.77 19.38
N HIS A 635 15.40 -4.89 19.72
CA HIS A 635 16.50 -5.28 18.84
C HIS A 635 17.16 -6.53 19.43
N SER A 636 17.78 -7.36 18.59
CA SER A 636 18.42 -8.59 19.03
C SER A 636 19.84 -8.75 18.47
N THR A 637 20.69 -9.42 19.24
CA THR A 637 21.89 -10.13 18.76
C THR A 637 21.54 -11.60 18.60
N LEU A 638 22.52 -12.50 18.48
CA LEU A 638 22.24 -13.94 18.40
C LEU A 638 21.59 -14.47 19.70
N LYS A 639 22.00 -13.96 20.87
CA LYS A 639 21.59 -14.47 22.20
C LYS A 639 21.17 -13.39 23.22
N ALA A 640 21.01 -12.15 22.80
CA ALA A 640 20.56 -11.06 23.66
C ALA A 640 19.54 -10.16 22.97
N PHE A 641 18.87 -9.33 23.76
CA PHE A 641 17.92 -8.32 23.31
C PHE A 641 18.25 -6.96 23.92
N ALA A 642 17.85 -5.89 23.24
CA ALA A 642 17.91 -4.53 23.73
C ALA A 642 16.68 -3.73 23.30
N ALA A 643 16.12 -2.91 24.18
CA ALA A 643 14.97 -2.06 23.89
C ALA A 643 15.29 -0.60 24.21
N ILE A 644 14.78 0.31 23.37
CA ILE A 644 14.84 1.76 23.62
C ILE A 644 13.52 2.19 24.25
N LYS A 645 13.61 2.90 25.38
CA LYS A 645 12.47 3.55 26.04
C LYS A 645 12.88 4.95 26.48
N ASP A 646 12.17 5.96 25.97
CA ASP A 646 12.41 7.37 26.29
C ASP A 646 13.88 7.81 26.09
N GLY A 647 14.54 7.24 25.08
CA GLY A 647 15.95 7.49 24.75
C GLY A 647 16.96 6.71 25.58
N SER A 648 16.54 5.96 26.59
CA SER A 648 17.39 5.05 27.39
C SER A 648 17.33 3.62 26.85
N ILE A 649 18.37 2.83 27.12
CA ILE A 649 18.49 1.45 26.64
C ILE A 649 18.40 0.47 27.80
N THR A 650 17.63 -0.60 27.60
CA THR A 650 17.60 -1.75 28.51
C THR A 650 17.96 -2.99 27.72
N ALA A 651 19.00 -3.72 28.13
CA ALA A 651 19.43 -4.97 27.52
C ALA A 651 19.23 -6.15 28.47
N TRP A 652 18.98 -7.34 27.92
CA TRP A 652 18.84 -8.59 28.65
C TRP A 652 19.26 -9.79 27.80
N GLY A 653 19.48 -10.93 28.46
CA GLY A 653 19.93 -12.16 27.84
C GLY A 653 21.40 -12.48 28.16
N GLU A 654 22.09 -13.11 27.22
CA GLU A 654 23.47 -13.55 27.40
C GLU A 654 24.46 -12.37 27.49
N SER A 655 25.22 -12.27 28.59
CA SER A 655 26.14 -11.14 28.84
C SER A 655 27.22 -11.03 27.77
N SER A 656 27.79 -12.16 27.34
CA SER A 656 28.78 -12.23 26.27
C SER A 656 28.25 -11.77 24.90
N ASN A 657 26.94 -11.59 24.75
CA ASN A 657 26.27 -11.15 23.53
C ASN A 657 25.59 -9.77 23.69
N GLY A 658 25.98 -9.00 24.70
CA GLY A 658 25.45 -7.65 24.95
C GLY A 658 24.15 -7.62 25.76
N GLY A 659 23.80 -8.74 26.43
CA GLY A 659 22.66 -8.80 27.36
C GLY A 659 22.86 -8.04 28.67
N THR A 660 24.07 -7.52 28.91
CA THR A 660 24.42 -6.66 30.04
C THR A 660 25.18 -5.42 29.54
N ASP A 661 25.41 -4.47 30.45
CA ASP A 661 26.30 -3.32 30.20
C ASP A 661 25.84 -2.38 29.08
N ALA A 662 24.51 -2.31 28.86
CA ALA A 662 23.90 -1.27 28.05
C ALA A 662 24.27 0.12 28.59
N PRO A 663 24.41 1.13 27.71
CA PRO A 663 24.79 2.48 28.13
C PRO A 663 23.78 3.07 29.12
N SER A 664 24.30 3.74 30.16
CA SER A 664 23.50 4.31 31.25
C SER A 664 22.95 5.71 30.95
N ASP A 665 23.44 6.36 29.89
CA ASP A 665 22.96 7.65 29.43
C ASP A 665 21.76 7.52 28.47
N SER A 666 21.14 8.65 28.13
CA SER A 666 19.93 8.71 27.31
C SER A 666 20.12 9.51 26.01
N GLY A 667 19.07 9.58 25.21
CA GLY A 667 19.05 10.29 23.92
C GLY A 667 19.29 9.40 22.70
N TYR A 668 19.32 8.08 22.88
CA TYR A 668 19.44 7.12 21.78
C TYR A 668 18.14 7.02 20.99
N THR A 669 18.27 6.90 19.67
CA THR A 669 17.14 6.86 18.74
C THR A 669 17.06 5.56 17.96
N LYS A 670 18.18 4.84 17.83
CA LYS A 670 18.31 3.59 17.07
C LYS A 670 19.36 2.67 17.71
N ILE A 671 19.13 1.35 17.63
CA ILE A 671 20.10 0.30 17.96
C ILE A 671 20.36 -0.54 16.70
N TYR A 672 21.59 -1.00 16.55
CA TYR A 672 22.10 -1.89 15.51
C TYR A 672 22.86 -3.04 16.18
N SER A 673 23.01 -4.16 15.50
CA SER A 673 23.61 -5.36 16.09
C SER A 673 24.57 -6.10 15.14
N THR A 674 25.63 -6.69 15.70
CA THR A 674 26.38 -7.83 15.12
C THR A 674 25.87 -9.15 15.76
N ALA A 675 26.57 -10.26 15.60
CA ALA A 675 26.18 -11.54 16.22
C ALA A 675 26.23 -11.48 17.76
N ALA A 676 27.18 -10.75 18.34
CA ALA A 676 27.32 -10.67 19.81
C ALA A 676 27.53 -9.24 20.37
N ALA A 677 27.31 -8.18 19.58
CA ALA A 677 27.41 -6.81 20.06
C ALA A 677 26.31 -5.89 19.54
N PHE A 678 26.07 -4.81 20.27
CA PHE A 678 25.15 -3.74 19.89
C PHE A 678 25.89 -2.42 19.68
N ALA A 679 25.32 -1.56 18.83
CA ALA A 679 25.71 -0.17 18.66
C ALA A 679 24.47 0.72 18.61
N ALA A 680 24.43 1.77 19.44
CA ALA A 680 23.32 2.70 19.52
C ALA A 680 23.70 4.11 19.06
N VAL A 681 22.75 4.81 18.43
CA VAL A 681 22.96 6.12 17.80
C VAL A 681 22.03 7.17 18.40
N LYS A 682 22.59 8.32 18.78
CA LYS A 682 21.82 9.49 19.25
C LYS A 682 21.37 10.39 18.09
N ALA A 683 20.50 11.37 18.39
CA ALA A 683 19.98 12.30 17.38
C ALA A 683 21.06 13.14 16.68
N ASP A 684 22.16 13.44 17.37
CA ASP A 684 23.32 14.13 16.79
C ASP A 684 24.21 13.21 15.93
N GLY A 685 23.92 11.90 15.92
CA GLY A 685 24.68 10.89 15.21
C GLY A 685 25.89 10.34 15.97
N SER A 686 26.06 10.64 17.27
CA SER A 686 27.08 9.97 18.10
C SER A 686 26.74 8.49 18.36
N ILE A 687 27.77 7.65 18.50
CA ILE A 687 27.65 6.18 18.57
C ILE A 687 28.25 5.64 19.88
N THR A 688 27.51 4.76 20.56
CA THR A 688 28.00 3.96 21.69
C THR A 688 27.82 2.48 21.39
N ALA A 689 28.81 1.64 21.66
CA ALA A 689 28.74 0.19 21.46
C ALA A 689 28.99 -0.59 22.75
N TRP A 690 28.39 -1.77 22.87
CA TRP A 690 28.57 -2.70 23.99
C TRP A 690 28.37 -4.16 23.55
N GLY A 691 28.74 -5.12 24.40
CA GLY A 691 28.74 -6.56 24.10
C GLY A 691 30.14 -7.09 23.78
N SER A 692 30.25 -8.11 22.93
CA SER A 692 31.54 -8.77 22.69
C SER A 692 32.60 -7.85 22.08
N TRP A 693 33.76 -7.75 22.73
CA TRP A 693 34.83 -6.82 22.36
C TRP A 693 35.38 -7.08 20.95
N ASN A 694 35.52 -8.36 20.56
CA ASN A 694 36.02 -8.77 19.24
C ASN A 694 34.94 -8.69 18.14
N GLU A 695 33.68 -8.42 18.48
CA GLU A 695 32.56 -8.32 17.54
C GLU A 695 31.98 -6.90 17.44
N GLY A 696 32.78 -5.89 17.79
CA GLY A 696 32.40 -4.49 17.69
C GLY A 696 31.71 -3.91 18.92
N GLY A 697 31.65 -4.64 20.03
CA GLY A 697 31.16 -4.15 21.33
C GLY A 697 32.08 -3.13 21.99
N THR A 698 33.26 -2.89 21.43
CA THR A 698 34.17 -1.81 21.83
C THR A 698 34.76 -1.13 20.59
N GLY A 699 35.32 0.06 20.76
CA GLY A 699 36.01 0.77 19.66
C GLY A 699 35.08 1.49 18.68
N ALA A 700 33.84 1.81 19.10
CA ALA A 700 32.96 2.68 18.33
C ALA A 700 33.64 4.04 18.03
N PRO A 701 33.41 4.62 16.84
CA PRO A 701 34.13 5.80 16.41
C PRO A 701 33.74 7.04 17.22
N SER A 702 34.72 7.90 17.49
CA SER A 702 34.46 9.20 18.10
C SER A 702 33.80 10.18 17.12
N GLY A 703 33.12 11.18 17.69
CA GLY A 703 32.42 12.23 16.93
C GLY A 703 30.95 11.94 16.68
N ASN A 704 30.34 12.76 15.82
CA ASN A 704 28.91 12.77 15.53
C ASN A 704 28.65 12.89 14.01
N GLY A 705 27.38 13.04 13.63
CA GLY A 705 26.95 13.16 12.22
C GLY A 705 26.85 11.83 11.47
N TYR A 706 26.95 10.70 12.16
CA TYR A 706 26.62 9.40 11.57
C TYR A 706 25.11 9.26 11.40
N THR A 707 24.69 8.86 10.22
CA THR A 707 23.27 8.78 9.83
C THR A 707 22.75 7.35 9.87
N LYS A 708 23.63 6.37 9.66
CA LYS A 708 23.29 4.95 9.63
C LYS A 708 24.48 4.06 9.99
N ILE A 709 24.20 2.92 10.63
CA ILE A 709 25.17 1.84 10.86
C ILE A 709 24.72 0.60 10.08
N TYR A 710 25.70 -0.14 9.59
CA TYR A 710 25.58 -1.42 8.91
C TYR A 710 26.48 -2.43 9.64
N SER A 711 26.18 -3.72 9.53
CA SER A 711 26.97 -4.75 10.19
C SER A 711 27.10 -6.02 9.35
N ASN A 712 28.19 -6.75 9.60
CA ASN A 712 28.30 -8.17 9.28
C ASN A 712 28.42 -8.97 10.59
N TRP A 713 28.93 -10.21 10.56
CA TRP A 713 28.83 -11.13 11.69
C TRP A 713 29.57 -10.59 12.92
N ASN A 714 30.70 -9.90 12.70
CA ASN A 714 31.60 -9.46 13.77
C ASN A 714 31.97 -7.97 13.69
N THR A 715 31.43 -7.20 12.75
CA THR A 715 31.94 -5.85 12.43
C THR A 715 30.81 -4.88 12.11
N PHE A 716 31.01 -3.62 12.47
CA PHE A 716 30.15 -2.50 12.11
C PHE A 716 30.81 -1.55 11.10
N ALA A 717 29.99 -0.91 10.27
CA ALA A 717 30.34 0.18 9.37
C ALA A 717 29.31 1.33 9.50
N ALA A 718 29.75 2.52 9.91
CA ALA A 718 28.92 3.72 10.06
C ALA A 718 29.10 4.69 8.89
N LEU A 719 27.98 5.24 8.38
CA LEU A 719 27.90 6.14 7.24
C LEU A 719 27.47 7.55 7.67
N LYS A 720 28.18 8.58 7.18
CA LYS A 720 27.82 10.00 7.36
C LYS A 720 27.03 10.55 6.16
N ALA A 721 26.44 11.74 6.34
CA ALA A 721 25.63 12.39 5.30
C ALA A 721 26.41 12.76 4.02
N ASP A 722 27.72 12.99 4.13
CA ASP A 722 28.62 13.21 2.99
C ASP A 722 29.00 11.91 2.27
N GLY A 723 28.53 10.77 2.77
CA GLY A 723 28.83 9.44 2.26
C GLY A 723 30.17 8.88 2.71
N SER A 724 30.85 9.49 3.70
CA SER A 724 32.06 8.90 4.28
C SER A 724 31.72 7.74 5.23
N ILE A 725 32.58 6.71 5.25
CA ILE A 725 32.39 5.49 6.04
C ILE A 725 33.46 5.37 7.12
N THR A 726 33.08 4.90 8.31
CA THR A 726 33.98 4.42 9.38
C THR A 726 33.63 2.97 9.71
N ALA A 727 34.61 2.12 10.06
CA ALA A 727 34.36 0.72 10.42
C ALA A 727 35.13 0.33 11.69
N TRP A 728 34.58 -0.62 12.47
CA TRP A 728 35.20 -1.16 13.69
C TRP A 728 34.67 -2.55 14.02
N GLY A 729 35.42 -3.32 14.81
CA GLY A 729 35.16 -4.71 15.14
C GLY A 729 36.27 -5.62 14.65
N TYR A 730 35.94 -6.85 14.22
CA TYR A 730 36.94 -7.81 13.77
C TYR A 730 37.63 -7.37 12.48
N GLY A 731 38.94 -7.11 12.56
CA GLY A 731 39.74 -6.55 11.45
C GLY A 731 39.60 -7.29 10.12
N PRO A 732 39.83 -8.63 10.07
CA PRO A 732 39.70 -9.41 8.83
C PRO A 732 38.32 -9.34 8.18
N PHE A 733 37.26 -9.10 8.94
CA PHE A 733 35.89 -8.97 8.42
C PHE A 733 35.52 -7.52 8.09
N GLY A 734 36.52 -6.69 7.76
CA GLY A 734 36.30 -5.32 7.34
C GLY A 734 36.20 -4.31 8.48
N GLY A 735 36.60 -4.69 9.71
CA GLY A 735 36.82 -3.75 10.81
C GLY A 735 37.97 -2.80 10.51
N THR A 736 38.81 -3.15 9.54
CA THR A 736 39.81 -2.31 8.90
C THR A 736 39.63 -2.33 7.38
N GLY A 737 40.39 -1.50 6.64
CA GLY A 737 40.39 -1.54 5.18
C GLY A 737 39.17 -0.89 4.50
N LYS A 738 38.37 -0.12 5.25
CA LYS A 738 37.28 0.70 4.70
C LYS A 738 37.75 1.64 3.57
N PRO A 739 36.86 2.06 2.65
CA PRO A 739 37.20 3.09 1.67
C PRO A 739 37.59 4.44 2.32
N SER A 740 38.49 5.16 1.65
CA SER A 740 38.98 6.48 2.07
C SER A 740 38.23 7.65 1.43
N ASP A 741 37.47 7.40 0.36
CA ASP A 741 36.66 8.38 -0.35
C ASP A 741 35.24 8.49 0.21
N ASN A 742 34.41 9.36 -0.38
CA ASN A 742 33.06 9.69 0.06
C ASN A 742 32.02 9.57 -1.07
N GLY A 743 30.80 10.03 -0.84
CA GLY A 743 29.69 9.95 -1.81
C GLY A 743 28.97 8.59 -1.86
N TYR A 744 29.26 7.68 -0.92
CA TYR A 744 28.50 6.45 -0.75
C TYR A 744 27.11 6.75 -0.20
N THR A 745 26.10 6.12 -0.77
CA THR A 745 24.70 6.28 -0.37
C THR A 745 24.21 5.10 0.45
N LYS A 746 24.82 3.92 0.28
CA LYS A 746 24.43 2.69 0.97
C LYS A 746 25.60 1.71 1.10
N VAL A 747 25.62 0.93 2.17
CA VAL A 747 26.55 -0.18 2.39
C VAL A 747 25.74 -1.47 2.42
N TYR A 748 26.35 -2.60 2.04
CA TYR A 748 25.81 -3.96 2.02
C TYR A 748 26.81 -4.93 2.64
N SER A 749 26.36 -6.07 3.15
CA SER A 749 27.21 -7.04 3.86
C SER A 749 26.96 -8.50 3.47
N THR A 750 28.02 -9.32 3.53
CA THR A 750 28.01 -10.79 3.62
C THR A 750 28.46 -11.21 5.04
N TYR A 751 28.78 -12.48 5.30
CA TYR A 751 29.28 -12.89 6.62
C TYR A 751 30.53 -12.11 7.06
N GLY A 752 31.46 -11.90 6.14
CA GLY A 752 32.80 -11.37 6.44
C GLY A 752 33.25 -10.19 5.58
N ALA A 753 32.36 -9.60 4.78
CA ALA A 753 32.73 -8.47 3.92
C ALA A 753 31.62 -7.42 3.80
N PHE A 754 32.01 -6.27 3.26
CA PHE A 754 31.11 -5.16 2.93
C PHE A 754 31.27 -4.73 1.47
N ALA A 755 30.20 -4.15 0.92
CA ALA A 755 30.18 -3.47 -0.37
C ALA A 755 29.40 -2.16 -0.28
N ALA A 756 30.00 -1.04 -0.66
CA ALA A 756 29.38 0.28 -0.63
C ALA A 756 29.05 0.78 -2.04
N LEU A 757 27.85 1.33 -2.21
CA LEU A 757 27.27 1.82 -3.46
C LEU A 757 27.21 3.36 -3.45
N LYS A 758 27.59 4.01 -4.56
CA LYS A 758 27.45 5.46 -4.77
C LYS A 758 26.22 5.80 -5.61
N GLY A 759 25.87 7.10 -5.67
CA GLY A 759 24.73 7.60 -6.45
C GLY A 759 24.84 7.40 -7.97
N ASP A 760 26.05 7.27 -8.50
CA ASP A 760 26.30 6.92 -9.91
C ASP A 760 26.27 5.40 -10.18
N GLY A 761 26.06 4.60 -9.13
CA GLY A 761 26.05 3.16 -9.18
C GLY A 761 27.42 2.48 -9.16
N SER A 762 28.50 3.19 -8.86
CA SER A 762 29.82 2.56 -8.61
C SER A 762 29.88 1.84 -7.25
N ILE A 763 30.67 0.76 -7.18
CA ILE A 763 30.73 -0.14 -6.01
C ILE A 763 32.18 -0.30 -5.52
N THR A 764 32.37 -0.21 -4.21
CA THR A 764 33.65 -0.52 -3.54
C THR A 764 33.43 -1.60 -2.48
N ALA A 765 34.19 -2.69 -2.52
CA ALA A 765 34.13 -3.76 -1.51
C ALA A 765 35.39 -3.81 -0.64
N TRP A 766 35.22 -4.27 0.61
CA TRP A 766 36.32 -4.50 1.56
C TRP A 766 35.97 -5.59 2.57
N GLY A 767 36.97 -6.12 3.27
CA GLY A 767 36.85 -7.24 4.21
C GLY A 767 37.49 -8.52 3.65
N ASP A 768 37.01 -9.68 4.09
CA ASP A 768 37.59 -10.96 3.69
C ASP A 768 37.28 -11.28 2.22
N ALA A 769 38.32 -11.61 1.45
CA ALA A 769 38.22 -11.89 0.03
C ALA A 769 37.30 -13.10 -0.28
N SER A 770 37.28 -14.12 0.59
CA SER A 770 36.44 -15.32 0.46
C SER A 770 34.94 -15.01 0.59
N PHE A 771 34.61 -13.83 1.15
CA PHE A 771 33.26 -13.36 1.37
C PHE A 771 32.89 -12.18 0.43
N GLY A 772 33.70 -11.91 -0.60
CA GLY A 772 33.46 -10.82 -1.54
C GLY A 772 34.01 -9.46 -1.11
N GLY A 773 34.94 -9.43 -0.14
CA GLY A 773 35.68 -8.22 0.24
C GLY A 773 36.64 -7.70 -0.82
N THR A 774 36.79 -8.43 -1.93
CA THR A 774 37.52 -7.99 -3.13
C THR A 774 36.74 -8.41 -4.38
N GLY A 775 37.09 -7.85 -5.55
CA GLY A 775 36.49 -8.25 -6.83
C GLY A 775 35.15 -7.59 -7.17
N ALA A 776 34.80 -6.48 -6.51
CA ALA A 776 33.65 -5.66 -6.92
C ALA A 776 33.79 -5.19 -8.38
N PRO A 777 32.68 -5.04 -9.12
CA PRO A 777 32.72 -4.66 -10.53
C PRO A 777 33.26 -3.24 -10.73
N SER A 778 34.04 -3.04 -11.79
CA SER A 778 34.60 -1.74 -12.15
C SER A 778 33.63 -0.82 -12.90
N SER A 779 32.51 -1.37 -13.41
CA SER A 779 31.48 -0.59 -14.10
C SER A 779 30.53 0.11 -13.12
N ASN A 780 29.79 1.12 -13.59
CA ASN A 780 28.79 1.86 -12.81
C ASN A 780 27.36 1.56 -13.30
N GLY A 781 26.38 2.32 -12.79
CA GLY A 781 24.97 2.18 -13.15
C GLY A 781 24.22 1.07 -12.39
N TYR A 782 24.83 0.48 -11.36
CA TYR A 782 24.13 -0.43 -10.45
C TYR A 782 23.17 0.34 -9.56
N THR A 783 21.96 -0.18 -9.39
CA THR A 783 20.91 0.43 -8.59
C THR A 783 20.75 -0.25 -7.24
N LYS A 784 21.17 -1.52 -7.11
CA LYS A 784 21.01 -2.32 -5.89
C LYS A 784 22.03 -3.44 -5.80
N ILE A 785 22.41 -3.80 -4.57
CA ILE A 785 23.23 -4.98 -4.25
C ILE A 785 22.41 -5.94 -3.39
N TYR A 786 22.59 -7.22 -3.63
CA TYR A 786 22.05 -8.36 -2.89
C TYR A 786 23.22 -9.21 -2.37
N SER A 787 22.98 -10.02 -1.34
CA SER A 787 24.00 -10.90 -0.78
C SER A 787 23.44 -12.23 -0.28
N ASN A 788 24.31 -13.21 -0.23
CA ASN A 788 24.15 -14.45 0.53
C ASN A 788 25.28 -14.54 1.57
N TYR A 789 25.64 -15.72 2.05
CA TYR A 789 26.62 -15.85 3.12
C TYR A 789 28.02 -15.41 2.69
N ASN A 790 28.42 -15.66 1.45
CA ASN A 790 29.79 -15.49 0.98
C ASN A 790 29.94 -14.70 -0.33
N ALA A 791 28.85 -14.22 -0.92
CA ALA A 791 28.87 -13.53 -2.20
C ALA A 791 27.86 -12.38 -2.28
N PHE A 792 28.14 -11.45 -3.20
CA PHE A 792 27.28 -10.34 -3.58
C PHE A 792 26.77 -10.50 -5.01
N ALA A 793 25.61 -9.91 -5.30
CA ALA A 793 25.05 -9.75 -6.65
C ALA A 793 24.51 -8.32 -6.83
N ALA A 794 25.04 -7.56 -7.77
CA ALA A 794 24.61 -6.20 -8.10
C ALA A 794 23.72 -6.19 -9.33
N LEU A 795 22.63 -5.41 -9.28
CA LEU A 795 21.59 -5.28 -10.29
C LEU A 795 21.62 -3.87 -10.91
N LYS A 796 21.51 -3.77 -12.24
CA LYS A 796 21.34 -2.50 -12.97
C LYS A 796 19.87 -2.22 -13.31
N ALA A 797 19.58 -1.00 -13.76
CA ALA A 797 18.23 -0.58 -14.16
C ALA A 797 17.67 -1.39 -15.35
N ASP A 798 18.53 -1.84 -16.27
CA ASP A 798 18.15 -2.73 -17.37
C ASP A 798 17.93 -4.20 -16.94
N GLY A 799 18.14 -4.48 -15.65
CA GLY A 799 18.01 -5.80 -15.06
C GLY A 799 19.19 -6.73 -15.29
N SER A 800 20.34 -6.25 -15.77
CA SER A 800 21.58 -7.04 -15.83
C SER A 800 22.19 -7.24 -14.44
N ILE A 801 22.82 -8.40 -14.22
CA ILE A 801 23.36 -8.83 -12.92
C ILE A 801 24.87 -9.02 -13.00
N THR A 802 25.59 -8.62 -11.96
CA THR A 802 27.02 -8.96 -11.77
C THR A 802 27.23 -9.48 -10.36
N ALA A 803 27.76 -10.70 -10.23
CA ALA A 803 28.05 -11.31 -8.94
C ALA A 803 29.55 -11.48 -8.69
N TRP A 804 29.95 -11.44 -7.42
CA TRP A 804 31.33 -11.65 -6.99
C TRP A 804 31.40 -12.20 -5.55
N GLY A 805 32.57 -12.69 -5.14
CA GLY A 805 32.80 -13.32 -3.85
C GLY A 805 32.99 -14.83 -3.97
N GLY A 806 32.58 -15.57 -2.94
CA GLY A 806 32.73 -17.02 -2.86
C GLY A 806 31.87 -17.80 -3.86
N SER A 807 31.86 -19.13 -3.70
CA SER A 807 31.13 -20.07 -4.56
C SER A 807 29.65 -19.76 -4.72
N GLY A 808 29.02 -19.13 -3.73
CA GLY A 808 27.61 -18.77 -3.80
C GLY A 808 27.28 -17.68 -4.83
N GLY A 809 28.27 -16.98 -5.38
CA GLY A 809 28.08 -16.01 -6.46
C GLY A 809 28.41 -16.55 -7.86
N ALA A 810 28.90 -17.79 -7.96
CA ALA A 810 29.37 -18.35 -9.23
C ALA A 810 28.20 -18.64 -10.19
N GLY A 811 28.41 -18.33 -11.48
CA GLY A 811 27.45 -18.66 -12.53
C GLY A 811 26.26 -17.70 -12.67
N ALA A 812 26.43 -16.43 -12.28
CA ALA A 812 25.40 -15.40 -12.48
C ALA A 812 24.92 -15.31 -13.95
N PRO A 813 23.63 -15.03 -14.20
CA PRO A 813 23.07 -14.96 -15.54
C PRO A 813 23.70 -13.85 -16.39
N SER A 814 23.83 -14.10 -17.69
CA SER A 814 24.40 -13.14 -18.66
C SER A 814 23.36 -12.28 -19.36
N ASP A 815 22.08 -12.64 -19.27
CA ASP A 815 20.95 -11.89 -19.83
C ASP A 815 20.42 -10.83 -18.85
N SER A 816 19.46 -10.03 -19.32
CA SER A 816 18.92 -8.87 -18.60
C SER A 816 17.40 -8.96 -18.40
N GLY A 817 16.80 -7.91 -17.84
CA GLY A 817 15.36 -7.85 -17.54
C GLY A 817 14.95 -8.42 -16.17
N TYR A 818 15.91 -8.75 -15.30
CA TYR A 818 15.63 -9.11 -13.92
C TYR A 818 15.22 -7.89 -13.11
N THR A 819 14.19 -8.03 -12.27
CA THR A 819 13.66 -6.95 -11.43
C THR A 819 14.01 -7.16 -9.96
N LYS A 820 14.29 -8.40 -9.55
CA LYS A 820 14.59 -8.72 -8.15
C LYS A 820 15.43 -9.99 -8.01
N ILE A 821 16.27 -10.02 -6.98
CA ILE A 821 17.09 -11.17 -6.58
C ILE A 821 16.68 -11.59 -5.15
N TYR A 822 16.70 -12.89 -4.92
CA TYR A 822 16.47 -13.57 -3.66
C TYR A 822 17.66 -14.50 -3.40
N SER A 823 17.96 -14.82 -2.14
CA SER A 823 19.09 -15.67 -1.77
C SER A 823 18.71 -16.77 -0.78
N THR A 824 19.50 -17.83 -0.74
CA THR A 824 19.67 -18.73 0.41
C THR A 824 21.00 -18.39 1.10
N GLY A 825 21.55 -19.29 1.92
CA GLY A 825 22.91 -19.13 2.43
C GLY A 825 23.98 -19.19 1.35
N GLY A 826 23.82 -20.03 0.32
CA GLY A 826 24.87 -20.27 -0.69
C GLY A 826 24.42 -20.14 -2.15
N ALA A 827 23.22 -19.63 -2.41
CA ALA A 827 22.71 -19.47 -3.78
C ALA A 827 21.87 -18.19 -3.93
N PHE A 828 21.60 -17.86 -5.18
CA PHE A 828 20.70 -16.78 -5.57
C PHE A 828 19.65 -17.30 -6.55
N VAL A 829 18.52 -16.60 -6.60
CA VAL A 829 17.53 -16.70 -7.66
C VAL A 829 17.05 -15.30 -8.05
N ALA A 830 17.06 -15.00 -9.34
CA ALA A 830 16.58 -13.74 -9.90
C ALA A 830 15.27 -13.96 -10.63
N VAL A 831 14.40 -12.95 -10.57
CA VAL A 831 13.05 -12.96 -11.13
C VAL A 831 12.93 -11.84 -12.15
N LYS A 832 12.35 -12.13 -13.32
CA LYS A 832 11.99 -11.14 -14.34
C LYS A 832 10.55 -10.67 -14.18
N ALA A 833 10.21 -9.57 -14.85
CA ALA A 833 8.86 -8.99 -14.82
C ALA A 833 7.77 -9.94 -15.35
N ASP A 834 8.13 -10.88 -16.23
CA ASP A 834 7.23 -11.91 -16.76
C ASP A 834 7.04 -13.11 -15.82
N GLY A 835 7.75 -13.14 -14.68
CA GLY A 835 7.73 -14.24 -13.73
C GLY A 835 8.72 -15.37 -14.04
N SER A 836 9.53 -15.28 -15.09
CA SER A 836 10.63 -16.24 -15.27
C SER A 836 11.70 -16.09 -14.20
N ILE A 837 12.31 -17.21 -13.81
CA ILE A 837 13.30 -17.24 -12.74
C ILE A 837 14.57 -17.98 -13.16
N THR A 838 15.70 -17.52 -12.61
CA THR A 838 17.01 -18.11 -12.87
C THR A 838 17.77 -18.22 -11.56
N ALA A 839 18.22 -19.43 -11.21
CA ALA A 839 19.00 -19.69 -10.02
C ALA A 839 20.48 -19.93 -10.37
N TRP A 840 21.38 -19.51 -9.48
CA TRP A 840 22.83 -19.74 -9.59
C TRP A 840 23.49 -19.82 -8.20
N GLY A 841 24.78 -20.15 -8.16
CA GLY A 841 25.53 -20.43 -6.95
C GLY A 841 25.62 -21.93 -6.66
N GLU A 842 25.69 -22.30 -5.39
CA GLU A 842 25.88 -23.70 -4.98
C GLU A 842 24.63 -24.55 -5.23
N SER A 843 24.74 -25.62 -6.03
CA SER A 843 23.61 -26.48 -6.41
C SER A 843 22.87 -27.07 -5.21
N ASN A 844 23.61 -27.52 -4.18
CA ASN A 844 23.02 -28.06 -2.96
C ASN A 844 22.29 -27.01 -2.12
N ASN A 845 22.55 -25.72 -2.35
CA ASN A 845 21.90 -24.61 -1.67
C ASN A 845 20.80 -23.95 -2.51
N GLY A 846 20.33 -24.63 -3.57
CA GLY A 846 19.28 -24.13 -4.45
C GLY A 846 19.78 -23.34 -5.67
N GLY A 847 21.08 -23.36 -5.95
CA GLY A 847 21.69 -22.70 -7.12
C GLY A 847 21.37 -23.37 -8.46
N THR A 848 20.58 -24.44 -8.47
CA THR A 848 20.09 -25.09 -9.67
C THR A 848 18.60 -25.33 -9.54
N ILE A 849 17.83 -24.82 -10.51
CA ILE A 849 16.38 -24.95 -10.52
C ILE A 849 15.93 -26.12 -11.40
N PRO A 850 15.00 -26.97 -10.93
CA PRO A 850 14.36 -27.98 -11.79
C PRO A 850 13.62 -27.34 -12.96
N ALA A 851 13.69 -27.97 -14.14
CA ALA A 851 13.03 -27.47 -15.36
C ALA A 851 11.51 -27.29 -15.21
N SER A 852 10.87 -28.08 -14.34
CA SER A 852 9.44 -27.98 -14.01
C SER A 852 9.06 -26.73 -13.20
N ILE A 853 10.03 -25.96 -12.73
CA ILE A 853 9.83 -24.75 -11.90
C ILE A 853 10.31 -23.48 -12.64
N ALA A 854 11.24 -23.61 -13.60
CA ALA A 854 11.93 -22.48 -14.23
C ALA A 854 11.04 -21.56 -15.09
N THR A 855 9.90 -22.05 -15.56
CA THR A 855 8.94 -21.28 -16.37
C THR A 855 7.67 -20.99 -15.57
N PRO A 856 7.16 -19.75 -15.55
CA PRO A 856 5.84 -19.46 -15.00
C PRO A 856 4.77 -20.20 -15.82
N ASP A 857 3.70 -20.63 -15.15
CA ASP A 857 2.49 -21.16 -15.78
C ASP A 857 1.70 -20.07 -16.51
#